data_AF-A0A3N5H4P5-F1
#
_entry.id   AF-A0A3N5H4P5-F1
#
_cell.length_a   1.000
_cell.length_b   1.000
_cell.length_c   1.000
_cell.angle_alpha   90.00
_cell.angle_beta   90.00
_cell.angle_gamma   90.00
#
_symmetry.space_group_name_H-M   'P 1'
#
loop_
_entity.id
_entity.type
_entity.pdbx_description
1 polymer ?
#
loop_
_entity_poly.entity_id
_entity_poly.type
_entity_poly.pdbx_seq_one_letter_code
_entity_poly.pdbx_strand_id
1 'polypeptide(L)'
;MVGEGTTRHARASRRRSFGGGSRSSRTMRPFQRLLPRDPRDLQIAFLASFLVLGVAFLRLPIEPWMPPLLLTSTCAVQWACERVLRLPSSGFRSPLITGLGLSLLLRTDAVWVPPLAATIAIGAKYLIRIRGKHVFNPGMLGLTTCILFSGHAWCSPSQWGEGMALLAWFAVLGLAVVSRSFRTDVSLAFLGSWVLLKLGRVLWLGQRPAVLGHQLLVGSLILFTFFMISDPKTTPDRRSVRIGWGIAVAVLAFVLQHQAWVMNAPVWALLLLSPVVPLLDRLFPASRFTWPSGQASPQGVVAVPAPAVRRVAPLLVLPLLVLLHPAPALAFCGFYVGKADTQLFNDSSQVALVRDGNRTVLTMSNDYRGPLTEFALVVPVPTVLEREQIHVGERRLLEHLDAYSAPRLVEYFDPDPCQPIYPMSKAASAPAGAIAMRSSAEKKRDEALGVHVEAKYTVGEYDILILGAKQSEGLETWLRENGYRVPARAAAALQPYIRQDMKFFVAKVNLEAQKESGVQHLRPLQIAYESKKFMLPIRLGMANAAGPQDMIVYALTRRGRVESTNYRTTRIPSDVNIPVFVKSDFGKFYQDAFARSVEKEERRAVFTEYVWDMGWCDPCAAQPLSREELRQLGVFWLDDPRTDSLGPAFRRGAPVGGPVNVLLTRLHVRYDGAHFPEDLVFQETSDRTNFQARYILQHPYKGTSECSAMDDYRERLRDRRIKEAETLASITGWSMQDIKKKMGPDGDDVKSPRPWYRRLWND
;
A
#
# COMPACT_ATOMS: atom_id res chain seq x y z
N MET A 1 23.15 -42.07 -93.58
CA MET A 1 24.45 -41.91 -94.27
C MET A 1 25.39 -41.13 -93.35
N VAL A 2 26.68 -41.04 -93.70
CA VAL A 2 27.74 -40.50 -92.82
C VAL A 2 27.76 -38.96 -92.81
N GLY A 3 28.18 -38.35 -91.70
CA GLY A 3 28.40 -36.91 -91.55
C GLY A 3 29.23 -36.62 -90.28
N GLU A 4 30.41 -36.05 -90.47
CA GLU A 4 31.50 -35.82 -89.51
C GLU A 4 31.13 -34.89 -88.33
N GLY A 5 31.90 -34.81 -87.22
CA GLY A 5 33.14 -35.53 -86.88
C GLY A 5 34.28 -34.60 -86.47
N THR A 6 34.31 -34.12 -85.22
CA THR A 6 35.53 -33.51 -84.63
C THR A 6 35.51 -33.61 -83.10
N THR A 7 36.67 -33.74 -82.46
CA THR A 7 36.79 -34.05 -81.03
C THR A 7 37.75 -33.10 -80.30
N ARG A 8 37.52 -32.86 -79.00
CA ARG A 8 38.58 -32.47 -78.05
C ARG A 8 38.27 -32.91 -76.62
N HIS A 9 38.96 -33.98 -76.22
CA HIS A 9 39.13 -34.58 -74.88
C HIS A 9 38.32 -34.07 -73.68
N ALA A 10 37.38 -34.91 -73.22
CA ALA A 10 37.20 -35.11 -71.79
C ALA A 10 38.29 -36.06 -71.25
N ARG A 11 38.74 -35.89 -70.00
CA ARG A 11 39.64 -36.83 -69.31
C ARG A 11 39.12 -37.10 -67.90
N ALA A 12 38.97 -38.38 -67.55
CA ALA A 12 38.28 -38.82 -66.33
C ALA A 12 39.24 -39.02 -65.14
N SER A 13 38.70 -38.91 -63.93
CA SER A 13 39.17 -39.67 -62.77
C SER A 13 38.00 -39.98 -61.83
N ARG A 14 38.03 -41.16 -61.19
CA ARG A 14 36.98 -41.62 -60.26
C ARG A 14 37.37 -41.31 -58.81
N ARG A 15 36.33 -41.15 -57.97
CA ARG A 15 36.35 -41.08 -56.50
C ARG A 15 37.53 -41.79 -55.81
N ARG A 16 38.18 -41.09 -54.89
CA ARG A 16 38.53 -41.59 -53.55
C ARG A 16 38.29 -40.48 -52.52
N SER A 17 37.92 -40.83 -51.30
CA SER A 17 37.63 -39.89 -50.21
C SER A 17 38.90 -39.44 -49.50
N PHE A 18 38.99 -38.17 -49.07
CA PHE A 18 39.57 -37.78 -47.78
C PHE A 18 39.27 -36.30 -47.44
N GLY A 19 39.21 -35.98 -46.16
CA GLY A 19 39.70 -34.69 -45.62
C GLY A 19 39.04 -33.38 -46.09
N GLY A 20 37.71 -33.24 -46.00
CA GLY A 20 37.04 -31.94 -46.14
C GLY A 20 37.34 -30.98 -44.98
N GLY A 21 38.53 -30.37 -44.99
CA GLY A 21 39.09 -29.62 -43.85
C GLY A 21 38.35 -28.33 -43.48
N SER A 22 38.15 -28.11 -42.18
CA SER A 22 37.59 -26.88 -41.62
C SER A 22 38.51 -25.67 -41.85
N ARG A 23 38.11 -24.73 -42.73
CA ARG A 23 38.67 -23.37 -42.79
C ARG A 23 37.59 -22.28 -42.72
N SER A 24 37.22 -21.99 -41.48
CA SER A 24 37.24 -20.65 -40.86
C SER A 24 36.90 -19.42 -41.73
N SER A 25 35.81 -18.74 -41.32
CA SER A 25 35.65 -17.28 -41.45
C SER A 25 35.13 -16.65 -40.14
N ARG A 26 35.57 -17.17 -38.98
CA ARG A 26 35.26 -16.59 -37.65
C ARG A 26 36.34 -15.65 -37.16
N THR A 27 36.39 -14.45 -37.75
CA THR A 27 36.99 -13.25 -37.15
C THR A 27 36.13 -12.75 -35.98
N MET A 28 35.94 -13.59 -34.95
CA MET A 28 35.34 -13.17 -33.69
C MET A 28 36.24 -12.12 -33.04
N ARG A 29 35.70 -10.91 -32.84
CA ARG A 29 36.42 -9.75 -32.28
C ARG A 29 37.04 -10.15 -30.93
N PRO A 30 38.26 -9.68 -30.57
CA PRO A 30 38.97 -10.15 -29.38
C PRO A 30 38.14 -10.07 -28.08
N PHE A 31 37.35 -9.01 -27.92
CA PHE A 31 36.39 -8.83 -26.82
C PHE A 31 35.37 -9.98 -26.65
N GLN A 32 35.04 -10.73 -27.70
CA GLN A 32 34.11 -11.85 -27.63
C GLN A 32 34.69 -13.09 -26.93
N ARG A 33 36.02 -13.18 -26.77
CA ARG A 33 36.69 -14.28 -26.05
C ARG A 33 36.63 -14.14 -24.52
N LEU A 34 36.48 -12.91 -24.02
CA LEU A 34 36.40 -12.59 -22.58
C LEU A 34 35.01 -12.79 -21.97
N LEU A 35 33.96 -12.99 -22.79
CA LEU A 35 32.56 -13.03 -22.33
C LEU A 35 32.03 -14.47 -22.22
N PRO A 36 31.30 -14.84 -21.15
CA PRO A 36 30.79 -16.21 -20.92
C PRO A 36 30.04 -16.83 -22.09
N ARG A 37 30.18 -18.15 -22.27
CA ARG A 37 29.52 -18.90 -23.34
C ARG A 37 27.99 -18.90 -23.19
N ASP A 38 27.49 -19.03 -21.97
CA ASP A 38 26.05 -18.92 -21.66
C ASP A 38 25.72 -17.48 -21.23
N PRO A 39 24.79 -16.77 -21.91
CA PRO A 39 24.40 -15.41 -21.52
C PRO A 39 23.75 -15.33 -20.13
N ARG A 40 23.26 -16.45 -19.58
CA ARG A 40 22.73 -16.51 -18.20
C ARG A 40 23.80 -16.22 -17.14
N ASP A 41 25.06 -16.52 -17.43
CA ASP A 41 26.16 -16.26 -16.49
C ASP A 41 26.39 -14.75 -16.32
N LEU A 42 26.16 -13.95 -17.37
CA LEU A 42 26.14 -12.48 -17.29
C LEU A 42 24.93 -11.94 -16.51
N GLN A 43 23.75 -12.59 -16.62
CA GLN A 43 22.58 -12.20 -15.85
C GLN A 43 22.80 -12.44 -14.34
N ILE A 44 23.42 -13.56 -13.97
CA ILE A 44 23.81 -13.85 -12.59
C ILE A 44 24.83 -12.83 -12.08
N ALA A 45 25.90 -12.58 -12.85
CA ALA A 45 26.93 -11.60 -12.48
C ALA A 45 26.38 -10.18 -12.30
N PHE A 46 25.44 -9.74 -13.16
CA PHE A 46 24.78 -8.45 -13.02
C PHE A 46 23.88 -8.39 -11.79
N LEU A 47 22.97 -9.35 -11.60
CA LEU A 47 22.01 -9.30 -10.48
C LEU A 47 22.73 -9.47 -9.13
N ALA A 48 23.81 -10.26 -9.08
CA ALA A 48 24.67 -10.38 -7.90
C ALA A 48 25.48 -9.11 -7.62
N SER A 49 26.12 -8.51 -8.63
CA SER A 49 26.87 -7.26 -8.43
C SER A 49 25.96 -6.10 -8.05
N PHE A 50 24.75 -6.00 -8.63
CA PHE A 50 23.77 -5.00 -8.22
C PHE A 50 23.27 -5.24 -6.79
N LEU A 51 22.99 -6.48 -6.38
CA LEU A 51 22.61 -6.80 -5.00
C LEU A 51 23.72 -6.39 -4.01
N VAL A 52 24.98 -6.74 -4.30
CA VAL A 52 26.14 -6.40 -3.45
C VAL A 52 26.37 -4.89 -3.40
N LEU A 53 26.38 -4.19 -4.55
CA LEU A 53 26.54 -2.74 -4.61
C LEU A 53 25.40 -2.01 -3.90
N GLY A 54 24.18 -2.53 -4.02
CA GLY A 54 23.00 -2.00 -3.37
C GLY A 54 23.06 -2.09 -1.85
N VAL A 55 23.39 -3.26 -1.31
CA VAL A 55 23.56 -3.44 0.15
C VAL A 55 24.75 -2.63 0.67
N ALA A 56 25.90 -2.68 0.01
CA ALA A 56 27.14 -2.08 0.51
C ALA A 56 27.22 -0.55 0.36
N PHE A 57 26.75 0.03 -0.75
CA PHE A 57 26.93 1.45 -1.07
C PHE A 57 25.62 2.26 -1.06
N LEU A 58 24.50 1.65 -1.48
CA LEU A 58 23.20 2.35 -1.49
C LEU A 58 22.42 2.19 -0.18
N ARG A 59 22.89 1.32 0.73
CA ARG A 59 22.20 0.93 1.96
C ARG A 59 20.75 0.51 1.68
N LEU A 60 20.54 -0.31 0.65
CA LEU A 60 19.23 -0.86 0.35
C LEU A 60 18.63 -1.50 1.62
N PRO A 61 17.35 -1.25 1.95
CA PRO A 61 16.67 -1.93 3.06
C PRO A 61 16.40 -3.38 2.65
N ILE A 62 17.44 -4.21 2.73
CA ILE A 62 17.46 -5.64 2.46
C ILE A 62 18.04 -6.30 3.70
N GLU A 63 17.17 -7.03 4.40
CA GLU A 63 17.55 -7.89 5.52
C GLU A 63 18.67 -8.87 5.11
N PRO A 64 19.79 -8.95 5.83
CA PRO A 64 20.94 -9.80 5.44
C PRO A 64 20.60 -11.29 5.27
N TRP A 65 19.58 -11.80 5.96
CA TRP A 65 19.11 -13.18 5.86
C TRP A 65 18.26 -13.44 4.60
N MET A 66 17.62 -12.41 4.01
CA MET A 66 16.64 -12.61 2.95
C MET A 66 17.26 -13.10 1.62
N PRO A 67 18.37 -12.52 1.10
CA PRO A 67 18.99 -13.02 -0.13
C PRO A 67 19.52 -14.47 -0.07
N PRO A 68 20.28 -14.92 0.95
CA PRO A 68 20.72 -16.30 1.01
C PRO A 68 19.53 -17.28 1.17
N LEU A 69 18.47 -16.87 1.88
CA LEU A 69 17.24 -17.68 1.98
C LEU A 69 16.52 -17.82 0.63
N LEU A 70 16.48 -16.76 -0.20
CA LEU A 70 15.91 -16.83 -1.56
C LEU A 70 16.72 -17.70 -2.52
N LEU A 71 18.05 -17.60 -2.46
CA LEU A 71 18.95 -18.36 -3.33
C LEU A 71 18.92 -19.85 -3.00
N THR A 72 18.94 -20.19 -1.70
CA THR A 72 18.78 -21.57 -1.24
C THR A 72 17.38 -22.11 -1.57
N SER A 73 16.32 -21.38 -1.23
CA SER A 73 14.93 -21.80 -1.50
C SER A 73 14.65 -22.03 -2.99
N THR A 74 15.04 -21.09 -3.87
CA THR A 74 14.82 -21.27 -5.32
C THR A 74 15.58 -22.47 -5.90
N CYS A 75 16.79 -22.76 -5.42
CA CYS A 75 17.55 -23.93 -5.83
C CYS A 75 16.96 -25.24 -5.27
N ALA A 76 16.58 -25.26 -3.99
CA ALA A 76 15.97 -26.41 -3.32
C ALA A 76 14.63 -26.79 -3.97
N VAL A 77 13.76 -25.82 -4.27
CA VAL A 77 12.50 -26.08 -4.98
C VAL A 77 12.75 -26.62 -6.38
N GLN A 78 13.72 -26.09 -7.14
CA GLN A 78 13.96 -26.61 -8.49
C GLN A 78 14.45 -28.06 -8.44
N TRP A 79 15.35 -28.38 -7.52
CA TRP A 79 15.80 -29.74 -7.27
C TRP A 79 14.64 -30.67 -6.86
N ALA A 80 13.76 -30.21 -5.95
CA ALA A 80 12.58 -30.98 -5.53
C ALA A 80 11.61 -31.22 -6.70
N CYS A 81 11.33 -30.21 -7.52
CA CYS A 81 10.50 -30.36 -8.72
C CYS A 81 11.12 -31.34 -9.73
N GLU A 82 12.43 -31.25 -9.98
CA GLU A 82 13.15 -32.16 -10.88
C GLU A 82 13.10 -33.61 -10.36
N ARG A 83 13.27 -33.83 -9.05
CA ARG A 83 13.17 -35.16 -8.43
C ARG A 83 11.75 -35.73 -8.44
N VAL A 84 10.74 -34.95 -8.02
CA VAL A 84 9.33 -35.39 -7.96
C VAL A 84 8.76 -35.70 -9.35
N LEU A 85 9.13 -34.90 -10.36
CA LEU A 85 8.69 -35.09 -11.74
C LEU A 85 9.60 -36.05 -12.56
N ARG A 86 10.64 -36.62 -11.92
CA ARG A 86 11.64 -37.51 -12.55
C ARG A 86 12.29 -36.93 -13.81
N LEU A 87 12.60 -35.64 -13.77
CA LEU A 87 13.22 -34.90 -14.89
C LEU A 87 14.76 -34.89 -14.77
N PRO A 88 15.49 -34.88 -15.89
CA PRO A 88 16.94 -34.65 -15.89
C PRO A 88 17.23 -33.23 -15.37
N SER A 89 18.34 -33.06 -14.63
CA SER A 89 18.59 -31.77 -13.98
C SER A 89 18.95 -30.68 -14.99
N SER A 90 18.30 -29.51 -14.85
CA SER A 90 18.50 -28.35 -15.73
C SER A 90 19.57 -27.37 -15.22
N GLY A 91 20.13 -27.62 -14.04
CA GLY A 91 21.21 -26.85 -13.42
C GLY A 91 20.79 -25.53 -12.79
N PHE A 92 21.65 -25.02 -11.90
CA PHE A 92 21.32 -23.91 -10.98
C PHE A 92 21.28 -22.51 -11.59
N ARG A 93 21.58 -22.33 -12.89
CA ARG A 93 21.48 -21.02 -13.57
C ARG A 93 20.06 -20.43 -13.52
N SER A 94 19.06 -21.27 -13.80
CA SER A 94 17.63 -20.92 -13.80
C SER A 94 17.11 -20.43 -12.43
N PRO A 95 17.35 -21.15 -11.31
CA PRO A 95 16.90 -20.71 -9.99
C PRO A 95 17.72 -19.52 -9.49
N LEU A 96 19.05 -19.48 -9.66
CA LEU A 96 19.88 -18.37 -9.19
C LEU A 96 19.44 -17.01 -9.76
N ILE A 97 19.14 -16.92 -11.06
CA ILE A 97 18.58 -15.69 -11.67
C ILE A 97 17.24 -15.31 -11.01
N THR A 98 16.41 -16.30 -10.67
CA THR A 98 15.09 -16.08 -10.05
C THR A 98 15.25 -15.62 -8.60
N GLY A 99 16.16 -16.24 -7.84
CA GLY A 99 16.45 -15.89 -6.45
C GLY A 99 17.10 -14.51 -6.32
N LEU A 100 18.09 -14.17 -7.16
CA LEU A 100 18.69 -12.83 -7.20
C LEU A 100 17.66 -11.76 -7.60
N GLY A 101 16.83 -12.04 -8.62
CA GLY A 101 15.76 -11.13 -9.04
C GLY A 101 14.70 -10.89 -7.96
N LEU A 102 14.32 -11.94 -7.22
CA LEU A 102 13.45 -11.81 -6.05
C LEU A 102 14.15 -11.06 -4.90
N SER A 103 15.42 -11.32 -4.62
CA SER A 103 16.18 -10.64 -3.55
C SER A 103 16.25 -9.14 -3.75
N LEU A 104 16.28 -8.72 -5.03
CA LEU A 104 16.22 -7.33 -5.43
C LEU A 104 14.79 -6.76 -5.30
N LEU A 105 13.76 -7.43 -5.86
CA LEU A 105 12.41 -6.85 -6.00
C LEU A 105 11.48 -7.06 -4.79
N LEU A 106 11.53 -8.21 -4.13
CA LEU A 106 10.65 -8.57 -3.02
C LEU A 106 11.08 -7.86 -1.73
N ARG A 107 10.12 -7.31 -1.00
CA ARG A 107 10.26 -6.93 0.41
C ARG A 107 9.18 -7.61 1.23
N THR A 108 9.51 -7.88 2.49
CA THR A 108 8.72 -8.69 3.40
C THR A 108 9.24 -8.50 4.82
N ASP A 109 8.32 -8.45 5.77
CA ASP A 109 8.51 -8.49 7.21
C ASP A 109 8.68 -9.94 7.71
N ALA A 110 8.08 -10.91 7.03
CA ALA A 110 8.04 -12.30 7.46
C ALA A 110 9.05 -13.23 6.75
N VAL A 111 9.78 -14.03 7.53
CA VAL A 111 10.85 -14.95 7.06
C VAL A 111 10.32 -16.07 6.14
N TRP A 112 9.02 -16.34 6.12
CA TRP A 112 8.40 -17.38 5.29
C TRP A 112 8.00 -16.93 3.88
N VAL A 113 7.85 -15.62 3.65
CA VAL A 113 7.44 -15.08 2.34
C VAL A 113 8.49 -15.35 1.25
N PRO A 114 9.81 -15.28 1.49
CA PRO A 114 10.78 -15.58 0.45
C PRO A 114 10.82 -17.07 0.05
N PRO A 115 10.77 -18.06 0.97
CA PRO A 115 10.51 -19.45 0.61
C PRO A 115 9.20 -19.66 -0.17
N LEU A 116 8.09 -19.01 0.21
CA LEU A 116 6.84 -19.08 -0.53
C LEU A 116 6.98 -18.51 -1.95
N ALA A 117 7.54 -17.31 -2.09
CA ALA A 117 7.76 -16.63 -3.37
C ALA A 117 8.66 -17.44 -4.29
N ALA A 118 9.75 -18.00 -3.75
CA ALA A 118 10.63 -18.93 -4.44
C ALA A 118 9.87 -20.19 -4.92
N THR A 119 9.01 -20.75 -4.07
CA THR A 119 8.31 -21.99 -4.38
C THR A 119 7.22 -21.79 -5.44
N ILE A 120 6.48 -20.67 -5.38
CA ILE A 120 5.54 -20.26 -6.44
C ILE A 120 6.30 -19.98 -7.76
N ALA A 121 7.36 -19.16 -7.70
CA ALA A 121 8.13 -18.75 -8.88
C ALA A 121 8.76 -19.94 -9.63
N ILE A 122 9.33 -20.89 -8.89
CA ILE A 122 9.96 -22.07 -9.48
C ILE A 122 8.92 -23.14 -9.83
N GLY A 123 7.94 -23.40 -8.98
CA GLY A 123 6.86 -24.37 -9.25
C GLY A 123 6.07 -24.03 -10.52
N ALA A 124 5.77 -22.74 -10.74
CA ALA A 124 5.12 -22.26 -11.95
C ALA A 124 5.90 -22.58 -13.24
N LYS A 125 7.23 -22.63 -13.21
CA LYS A 125 8.05 -23.05 -14.36
C LYS A 125 7.74 -24.48 -14.80
N TYR A 126 7.24 -25.35 -13.92
CA TYR A 126 6.90 -26.75 -14.23
C TYR A 126 5.39 -26.94 -14.46
N LEU A 127 4.57 -26.30 -13.62
CA LEU A 127 3.11 -26.51 -13.60
C LEU A 127 2.36 -25.67 -14.65
N ILE A 128 2.80 -24.44 -14.93
CA ILE A 128 2.03 -23.49 -15.76
C ILE A 128 2.68 -23.34 -17.15
N ARG A 129 2.40 -24.32 -18.01
CA ARG A 129 2.91 -24.37 -19.40
C ARG A 129 1.80 -24.58 -20.42
N ILE A 130 1.86 -23.84 -21.53
CA ILE A 130 1.02 -24.07 -22.71
C ILE A 130 1.93 -24.44 -23.88
N ARG A 131 1.68 -25.59 -24.53
CA ARG A 131 2.51 -26.14 -25.63
C ARG A 131 4.01 -26.16 -25.30
N GLY A 132 4.34 -26.50 -24.05
CA GLY A 132 5.71 -26.55 -23.53
C GLY A 132 6.43 -25.20 -23.36
N LYS A 133 5.76 -24.06 -23.57
CA LYS A 133 6.27 -22.72 -23.26
C LYS A 133 5.78 -22.28 -21.88
N HIS A 134 6.59 -21.51 -21.15
CA HIS A 134 6.17 -20.93 -19.87
C HIS A 134 5.13 -19.83 -20.14
N VAL A 135 4.07 -19.76 -19.35
CA VAL A 135 3.06 -18.70 -19.51
C VAL A 135 3.55 -17.40 -18.87
N PHE A 136 3.94 -17.45 -17.60
CA PHE A 136 4.34 -16.28 -16.81
C PHE A 136 5.85 -16.23 -16.58
N ASN A 137 6.40 -15.01 -16.47
CA ASN A 137 7.73 -14.82 -15.88
C ASN A 137 7.73 -15.36 -14.43
N PRO A 138 8.71 -16.19 -14.04
CA PRO A 138 8.69 -16.91 -12.77
C PRO A 138 8.82 -15.99 -11.56
N GLY A 139 9.83 -15.10 -11.56
CA GLY A 139 10.07 -14.17 -10.46
C GLY A 139 8.93 -13.15 -10.32
N MET A 140 8.40 -12.69 -11.45
CA MET A 140 7.17 -11.88 -11.49
C MET A 140 6.01 -12.59 -10.81
N LEU A 141 5.68 -13.83 -11.19
CA LEU A 141 4.52 -14.51 -10.64
C LEU A 141 4.69 -14.80 -9.14
N GLY A 142 5.87 -15.22 -8.68
CA GLY A 142 6.16 -15.36 -7.26
C GLY A 142 5.97 -14.06 -6.48
N LEU A 143 6.53 -12.96 -7.00
CA LEU A 143 6.38 -11.62 -6.42
C LEU A 143 4.91 -11.17 -6.36
N THR A 144 4.17 -11.20 -7.49
CA THR A 144 2.78 -10.73 -7.53
C THR A 144 1.83 -11.62 -6.74
N THR A 145 2.09 -12.93 -6.70
CA THR A 145 1.24 -13.87 -5.92
C THR A 145 1.46 -13.64 -4.42
N CYS A 146 2.70 -13.40 -3.97
CA CYS A 146 2.92 -12.98 -2.59
C CYS A 146 2.28 -11.61 -2.30
N ILE A 147 2.42 -10.61 -3.16
CA ILE A 147 1.78 -9.29 -2.96
C ILE A 147 0.24 -9.40 -2.86
N LEU A 148 -0.39 -10.28 -3.65
CA LEU A 148 -1.85 -10.49 -3.61
C LEU A 148 -2.33 -11.32 -2.40
N PHE A 149 -1.60 -12.37 -2.03
CA PHE A 149 -2.11 -13.43 -1.16
C PHE A 149 -1.33 -13.65 0.14
N SER A 150 -0.11 -13.10 0.28
CA SER A 150 0.66 -13.23 1.52
C SER A 150 0.23 -12.20 2.56
N GLY A 151 -0.13 -10.99 2.14
CA GLY A 151 -0.38 -9.86 3.06
C GLY A 151 0.87 -9.34 3.79
N HIS A 152 2.05 -9.92 3.50
CA HIS A 152 3.36 -9.70 4.11
C HIS A 152 4.43 -9.44 3.01
N ALA A 153 4.01 -8.99 1.83
CA ALA A 153 4.90 -8.82 0.67
C ALA A 153 4.60 -7.52 -0.08
N TRP A 154 5.65 -6.78 -0.40
CA TRP A 154 5.56 -5.57 -1.22
C TRP A 154 6.77 -5.44 -2.16
N CYS A 155 6.74 -4.42 -3.02
CA CYS A 155 7.82 -4.03 -3.91
C CYS A 155 7.86 -2.50 -3.94
N SER A 156 8.92 -1.88 -3.42
CA SER A 156 9.06 -0.42 -3.46
C SER A 156 9.64 0.04 -4.82
N PRO A 157 9.03 1.02 -5.50
CA PRO A 157 9.64 1.65 -6.67
C PRO A 157 10.86 2.51 -6.31
N SER A 158 10.80 3.24 -5.18
CA SER A 158 11.77 4.27 -4.80
C SER A 158 13.06 3.73 -4.16
N GLN A 159 13.05 2.48 -3.68
CA GLN A 159 14.18 1.86 -2.96
C GLN A 159 15.52 1.85 -3.72
N TRP A 160 15.53 2.16 -5.02
CA TRP A 160 16.71 2.13 -5.88
C TRP A 160 17.47 3.47 -5.98
N GLY A 161 16.91 4.57 -5.45
CA GLY A 161 17.51 5.90 -5.45
C GLY A 161 17.55 6.61 -6.81
N GLU A 162 17.92 7.89 -6.80
CA GLU A 162 17.92 8.80 -7.97
C GLU A 162 19.34 9.16 -8.45
N GLY A 163 20.31 8.24 -8.29
CA GLY A 163 21.72 8.50 -8.60
C GLY A 163 22.08 8.31 -10.08
N MET A 164 22.46 9.37 -10.80
CA MET A 164 22.87 9.28 -12.22
C MET A 164 24.00 8.26 -12.47
N ALA A 165 24.93 8.09 -11.53
CA ALA A 165 26.01 7.10 -11.60
C ALA A 165 25.47 5.66 -11.68
N LEU A 166 24.35 5.38 -11.00
CA LEU A 166 23.66 4.10 -11.05
C LEU A 166 23.07 3.85 -12.45
N LEU A 167 22.40 4.85 -13.02
CA LEU A 167 21.82 4.78 -14.36
C LEU A 167 22.87 4.63 -15.46
N ALA A 168 24.05 5.24 -15.32
CA ALA A 168 25.17 5.00 -16.23
C ALA A 168 25.63 3.53 -16.18
N TRP A 169 25.78 2.97 -14.97
CA TRP A 169 26.09 1.54 -14.76
C TRP A 169 25.03 0.62 -15.38
N PHE A 170 23.74 0.93 -15.15
CA PHE A 170 22.62 0.15 -15.66
C PHE A 170 22.45 0.23 -17.17
N ALA A 171 22.63 1.40 -17.79
CA ALA A 171 22.51 1.55 -19.24
C ALA A 171 23.57 0.71 -19.96
N VAL A 172 24.83 0.76 -19.51
CA VAL A 172 25.94 0.00 -20.11
C VAL A 172 25.73 -1.51 -19.93
N LEU A 173 25.44 -1.98 -18.72
CA LEU A 173 25.34 -3.42 -18.46
C LEU A 173 24.00 -4.05 -18.84
N GLY A 174 22.88 -3.33 -18.71
CA GLY A 174 21.58 -3.79 -19.20
C GLY A 174 21.59 -3.99 -20.72
N LEU A 175 22.21 -3.05 -21.45
CA LEU A 175 22.39 -3.17 -22.90
C LEU A 175 23.39 -4.30 -23.25
N ALA A 176 24.46 -4.50 -22.47
CA ALA A 176 25.40 -5.62 -22.66
C ALA A 176 24.77 -7.00 -22.41
N VAL A 177 23.90 -7.13 -21.40
CA VAL A 177 23.15 -8.36 -21.11
C VAL A 177 22.14 -8.64 -22.23
N VAL A 178 21.30 -7.67 -22.59
CA VAL A 178 20.19 -7.93 -23.51
C VAL A 178 20.63 -8.00 -24.98
N SER A 179 21.73 -7.34 -25.37
CA SER A 179 22.37 -7.57 -26.69
C SER A 179 22.90 -8.99 -26.87
N ARG A 180 23.16 -9.73 -25.78
CA ARG A 180 23.52 -11.17 -25.81
C ARG A 180 22.34 -12.12 -25.53
N SER A 181 21.18 -11.63 -25.08
CA SER A 181 19.97 -12.44 -24.85
C SER A 181 19.03 -12.54 -26.06
N PHE A 182 19.34 -11.85 -27.16
CA PHE A 182 18.57 -11.83 -28.42
C PHE A 182 17.13 -11.26 -28.30
N ARG A 183 16.88 -10.40 -27.30
CA ARG A 183 15.56 -9.78 -27.04
C ARG A 183 15.65 -8.26 -26.78
N THR A 184 16.62 -7.56 -27.39
CA THR A 184 16.71 -6.08 -27.33
C THR A 184 15.48 -5.39 -27.90
N ASP A 185 14.81 -6.02 -28.87
CA ASP A 185 13.63 -5.49 -29.54
C ASP A 185 12.44 -5.26 -28.60
N VAL A 186 12.15 -6.16 -27.67
CA VAL A 186 11.05 -5.98 -26.70
C VAL A 186 11.39 -4.93 -25.64
N SER A 187 12.62 -4.94 -25.11
CA SER A 187 13.06 -3.97 -24.10
C SER A 187 13.06 -2.54 -24.64
N LEU A 188 13.53 -2.34 -25.88
CA LEU A 188 13.52 -1.03 -26.53
C LEU A 188 12.11 -0.59 -26.94
N ALA A 189 11.25 -1.51 -27.42
CA ALA A 189 9.87 -1.20 -27.75
C ALA A 189 9.06 -0.77 -26.52
N PHE A 190 9.21 -1.46 -25.39
CA PHE A 190 8.60 -1.08 -24.12
C PHE A 190 9.15 0.26 -23.61
N LEU A 191 10.48 0.41 -23.51
CA LEU A 191 11.09 1.60 -22.93
C LEU A 191 10.82 2.85 -23.76
N GLY A 192 10.91 2.77 -25.09
CA GLY A 192 10.57 3.87 -25.99
C GLY A 192 9.10 4.28 -25.87
N SER A 193 8.18 3.30 -25.83
CA SER A 193 6.75 3.58 -25.62
C SER A 193 6.47 4.20 -24.26
N TRP A 194 7.13 3.71 -23.20
CA TRP A 194 7.01 4.26 -21.85
C TRP A 194 7.47 5.72 -21.81
N VAL A 195 8.63 6.03 -22.36
CA VAL A 195 9.16 7.41 -22.47
C VAL A 195 8.20 8.30 -23.26
N LEU A 196 7.70 7.85 -24.42
CA LEU A 196 6.77 8.63 -25.26
C LEU A 196 5.43 8.91 -24.56
N LEU A 197 4.84 7.92 -23.89
CA LEU A 197 3.59 8.09 -23.14
C LEU A 197 3.76 9.03 -21.95
N LYS A 198 4.89 8.93 -21.23
CA LYS A 198 5.24 9.81 -20.11
C LYS A 198 5.51 11.25 -20.57
N LEU A 199 6.28 11.43 -21.65
CA LEU A 199 6.54 12.72 -22.28
C LEU A 199 5.24 13.36 -22.78
N GLY A 200 4.40 12.62 -23.50
CA GLY A 200 3.11 13.09 -23.96
C GLY A 200 2.21 13.56 -22.81
N ARG A 201 2.18 12.84 -21.68
CA ARG A 201 1.46 13.26 -20.47
C ARG A 201 2.05 14.51 -19.83
N VAL A 202 3.38 14.61 -19.73
CA VAL A 202 4.09 15.78 -19.16
C VAL A 202 3.79 17.04 -19.99
N LEU A 203 3.84 16.93 -21.32
CA LEU A 203 3.49 18.02 -22.23
C LEU A 203 2.00 18.39 -22.14
N TRP A 204 1.10 17.40 -22.21
CA TRP A 204 -0.35 17.62 -22.15
C TRP A 204 -0.83 18.24 -20.82
N LEU A 205 -0.13 17.97 -19.72
CA LEU A 205 -0.42 18.55 -18.40
C LEU A 205 0.38 19.83 -18.08
N GLY A 206 1.16 20.37 -19.03
CA GLY A 206 1.98 21.57 -18.84
C GLY A 206 3.05 21.42 -17.74
N GLN A 207 3.57 20.21 -17.53
CA GLN A 207 4.51 19.91 -16.43
C GLN A 207 5.96 20.25 -16.80
N ARG A 208 6.75 20.67 -15.80
CA ARG A 208 8.19 20.98 -15.96
C ARG A 208 8.95 19.73 -16.49
N PRO A 209 9.88 19.86 -17.46
CA PRO A 209 10.62 18.70 -18.02
C PRO A 209 11.34 17.82 -16.98
N ALA A 210 11.77 18.39 -15.85
CA ALA A 210 12.37 17.64 -14.74
C ALA A 210 11.46 16.53 -14.19
N VAL A 211 10.13 16.68 -14.29
CA VAL A 211 9.14 15.66 -13.90
C VAL A 211 9.26 14.39 -14.75
N LEU A 212 9.55 14.53 -16.04
CA LEU A 212 9.83 13.38 -16.91
C LEU A 212 11.13 12.68 -16.51
N GLY A 213 12.16 13.45 -16.15
CA GLY A 213 13.41 12.92 -15.61
C GLY A 213 13.15 12.04 -14.39
N HIS A 214 12.63 12.62 -13.31
CA HIS A 214 12.31 11.91 -12.07
C HIS A 214 11.45 10.64 -12.30
N GLN A 215 10.44 10.69 -13.19
CA GLN A 215 9.61 9.52 -13.53
C GLN A 215 10.32 8.41 -14.33
N LEU A 216 11.49 8.68 -14.92
CA LEU A 216 12.32 7.72 -15.67
C LEU A 216 13.56 7.24 -14.91
N LEU A 217 13.99 7.97 -13.87
CA LEU A 217 15.16 7.63 -13.04
C LEU A 217 14.88 6.46 -12.05
N VAL A 218 13.64 5.96 -11.99
CA VAL A 218 13.19 4.91 -11.05
C VAL A 218 13.78 3.54 -11.40
N GLY A 219 14.72 3.03 -10.58
CA GLY A 219 15.47 1.79 -10.86
C GLY A 219 14.65 0.51 -11.03
N SER A 220 13.40 0.44 -10.55
CA SER A 220 12.51 -0.71 -10.79
C SER A 220 12.13 -0.85 -12.28
N LEU A 221 12.05 0.27 -13.03
CA LEU A 221 11.83 0.29 -14.47
C LEU A 221 12.95 -0.45 -15.23
N ILE A 222 14.19 -0.35 -14.74
CA ILE A 222 15.38 -0.94 -15.34
C ILE A 222 15.40 -2.45 -15.14
N LEU A 223 15.18 -2.92 -13.90
CA LEU A 223 15.05 -4.35 -13.59
C LEU A 223 13.93 -4.99 -14.42
N PHE A 224 12.78 -4.33 -14.49
CA PHE A 224 11.67 -4.77 -15.32
C PHE A 224 12.06 -4.87 -16.81
N THR A 225 12.61 -3.79 -17.38
CA THR A 225 12.94 -3.67 -18.81
C THR A 225 13.98 -4.66 -19.28
N PHE A 226 15.01 -4.96 -18.47
CA PHE A 226 16.13 -5.80 -18.89
C PHE A 226 16.09 -7.24 -18.36
N PHE A 227 15.28 -7.57 -17.34
CA PHE A 227 15.25 -8.91 -16.72
C PHE A 227 13.85 -9.54 -16.61
N MET A 228 12.76 -8.77 -16.68
CA MET A 228 11.40 -9.32 -16.58
C MET A 228 10.73 -9.43 -17.96
N ILE A 229 10.62 -8.32 -18.68
CA ILE A 229 10.00 -8.28 -20.02
C ILE A 229 10.91 -8.83 -21.12
N SER A 230 12.21 -9.00 -20.87
CA SER A 230 13.19 -9.49 -21.84
C SER A 230 13.27 -11.02 -21.95
N ASP A 231 12.60 -11.78 -21.07
CA ASP A 231 12.74 -13.23 -20.95
C ASP A 231 12.29 -13.96 -22.24
N PRO A 232 13.21 -14.64 -22.96
CA PRO A 232 12.88 -15.32 -24.20
C PRO A 232 12.02 -16.58 -24.01
N LYS A 233 11.76 -17.03 -22.78
CA LYS A 233 10.85 -18.16 -22.50
C LYS A 233 9.39 -17.76 -22.33
N THR A 234 9.11 -16.48 -22.09
CA THR A 234 7.75 -15.96 -21.81
C THR A 234 7.32 -14.86 -22.77
N THR A 235 8.22 -14.32 -23.60
CA THR A 235 7.90 -13.34 -24.66
C THR A 235 7.53 -14.00 -26.01
N PRO A 236 6.72 -13.34 -26.88
CA PRO A 236 6.36 -13.87 -28.20
C PRO A 236 7.58 -14.19 -29.07
N ASP A 237 7.50 -15.24 -29.90
CA ASP A 237 8.66 -15.69 -30.69
C ASP A 237 8.88 -14.87 -31.97
N ARG A 238 7.83 -14.40 -32.66
CA ARG A 238 7.96 -13.55 -33.86
C ARG A 238 8.32 -12.11 -33.50
N ARG A 239 9.34 -11.53 -34.15
CA ARG A 239 9.90 -10.19 -33.83
C ARG A 239 8.87 -9.05 -33.86
N SER A 240 8.07 -8.93 -34.92
CA SER A 240 7.05 -7.88 -35.05
C SER A 240 5.99 -7.97 -33.95
N VAL A 241 5.52 -9.18 -33.66
CA VAL A 241 4.52 -9.47 -32.62
C VAL A 241 5.07 -9.19 -31.22
N ARG A 242 6.34 -9.53 -30.99
CA ARG A 242 7.05 -9.22 -29.74
C ARG A 242 7.22 -7.71 -29.51
N ILE A 243 7.51 -6.95 -30.56
CA ILE A 243 7.55 -5.47 -30.50
C ILE A 243 6.16 -4.94 -30.15
N GLY A 244 5.10 -5.36 -30.87
CA GLY A 244 3.72 -4.95 -30.59
C GLY A 244 3.25 -5.29 -29.17
N TRP A 245 3.62 -6.46 -28.66
CA TRP A 245 3.34 -6.88 -27.29
C TRP A 245 4.12 -6.04 -26.25
N GLY A 246 5.38 -5.67 -26.52
CA GLY A 246 6.15 -4.75 -25.67
C GLY A 246 5.52 -3.35 -25.59
N ILE A 247 4.98 -2.85 -26.71
CA ILE A 247 4.18 -1.61 -26.76
C ILE A 247 2.89 -1.78 -25.93
N ALA A 248 2.17 -2.90 -26.11
CA ALA A 248 0.94 -3.18 -25.37
C ALA A 248 1.16 -3.26 -23.85
N VAL A 249 2.28 -3.84 -23.39
CA VAL A 249 2.67 -3.84 -21.97
C VAL A 249 2.95 -2.42 -21.47
N ALA A 250 3.61 -1.56 -22.25
CA ALA A 250 3.81 -0.15 -21.88
C ALA A 250 2.49 0.64 -21.81
N VAL A 251 1.60 0.48 -22.79
CA VAL A 251 0.28 1.13 -22.82
C VAL A 251 -0.59 0.67 -21.65
N LEU A 252 -0.69 -0.64 -21.41
CA LEU A 252 -1.46 -1.17 -20.29
C LEU A 252 -0.89 -0.72 -18.95
N ALA A 253 0.45 -0.73 -18.78
CA ALA A 253 1.08 -0.21 -17.57
C ALA A 253 0.81 1.28 -17.35
N PHE A 254 0.77 2.08 -18.43
CA PHE A 254 0.48 3.51 -18.35
C PHE A 254 -0.99 3.76 -17.96
N VAL A 255 -1.93 3.02 -18.54
CA VAL A 255 -3.36 3.07 -18.15
C VAL A 255 -3.56 2.60 -16.70
N LEU A 256 -2.95 1.48 -16.31
CA LEU A 256 -3.01 0.98 -14.93
C LEU A 256 -2.46 2.00 -13.93
N GLN A 257 -1.34 2.68 -14.23
CA GLN A 257 -0.77 3.69 -13.33
C GLN A 257 -1.57 5.01 -13.28
N HIS A 258 -2.19 5.44 -14.39
CA HIS A 258 -2.76 6.80 -14.51
C HIS A 258 -4.28 6.88 -14.61
N GLN A 259 -4.98 5.76 -14.71
CA GLN A 259 -6.45 5.67 -14.66
C GLN A 259 -6.91 4.77 -13.51
N ALA A 260 -6.21 3.65 -13.26
CA ALA A 260 -6.52 2.70 -12.18
C ALA A 260 -5.59 2.82 -10.94
N TRP A 261 -4.69 3.81 -10.92
CA TRP A 261 -3.81 4.17 -9.80
C TRP A 261 -2.93 3.01 -9.24
N VAL A 262 -2.67 1.99 -10.07
CA VAL A 262 -1.98 0.76 -9.66
C VAL A 262 -0.48 0.99 -9.49
N MET A 263 0.03 0.73 -8.28
CA MET A 263 1.46 0.78 -7.97
C MET A 263 2.21 -0.41 -8.60
N ASN A 264 3.45 -0.18 -9.06
CA ASN A 264 4.25 -1.13 -9.84
C ASN A 264 3.58 -1.61 -11.16
N ALA A 265 2.75 -0.76 -11.79
CA ALA A 265 1.96 -1.09 -12.99
C ALA A 265 2.65 -1.89 -14.11
N PRO A 266 3.96 -1.70 -14.46
CA PRO A 266 4.63 -2.55 -15.44
C PRO A 266 4.61 -4.05 -15.09
N VAL A 267 4.78 -4.39 -13.81
CA VAL A 267 4.77 -5.77 -13.31
C VAL A 267 3.38 -6.40 -13.50
N TRP A 268 2.33 -5.66 -13.19
CA TRP A 268 0.93 -6.09 -13.37
C TRP A 268 0.54 -6.19 -14.85
N ALA A 269 0.96 -5.24 -15.68
CA ALA A 269 0.72 -5.30 -17.13
C ALA A 269 1.38 -6.52 -17.78
N LEU A 270 2.60 -6.86 -17.36
CA LEU A 270 3.30 -8.07 -17.79
C LEU A 270 2.58 -9.34 -17.32
N LEU A 271 2.07 -9.37 -16.09
CA LEU A 271 1.27 -10.48 -15.55
C LEU A 271 -0.02 -10.68 -16.37
N LEU A 272 -0.76 -9.61 -16.63
CA LEU A 272 -2.05 -9.64 -17.34
C LEU A 272 -1.91 -10.00 -18.83
N LEU A 273 -0.81 -9.60 -19.49
CA LEU A 273 -0.57 -9.90 -20.91
C LEU A 273 0.28 -11.17 -21.16
N SER A 274 0.77 -11.83 -20.11
CA SER A 274 1.47 -13.12 -20.19
C SER A 274 0.59 -14.27 -20.76
N PRO A 275 -0.68 -14.46 -20.32
CA PRO A 275 -1.59 -15.47 -20.88
C PRO A 275 -1.90 -15.31 -22.37
N VAL A 276 -1.69 -14.12 -22.93
CA VAL A 276 -1.95 -13.81 -24.35
C VAL A 276 -0.81 -14.31 -25.25
N VAL A 277 0.41 -14.49 -24.72
CA VAL A 277 1.58 -14.88 -25.52
C VAL A 277 1.41 -16.23 -26.24
N PRO A 278 0.91 -17.32 -25.61
CA PRO A 278 0.69 -18.59 -26.31
C PRO A 278 -0.40 -18.53 -27.40
N LEU A 279 -1.32 -17.56 -27.34
CA LEU A 279 -2.27 -17.29 -28.42
C LEU A 279 -1.59 -16.53 -29.57
N LEU A 280 -0.78 -15.52 -29.26
CA LEU A 280 0.01 -14.78 -30.25
C LEU A 280 0.99 -15.69 -31.01
N ASP A 281 1.68 -16.60 -30.31
CA ASP A 281 2.56 -17.60 -30.94
C ASP A 281 1.79 -18.63 -31.79
N ARG A 282 0.49 -18.86 -31.51
CA ARG A 282 -0.40 -19.70 -32.34
C ARG A 282 -0.87 -18.97 -33.61
N LEU A 283 -1.17 -17.68 -33.50
CA LEU A 283 -1.63 -16.84 -34.62
C LEU A 283 -0.47 -16.42 -35.54
N PHE A 284 0.74 -16.28 -35.00
CA PHE A 284 1.91 -15.81 -35.74
C PHE A 284 3.15 -16.69 -35.48
N PRO A 285 3.19 -17.93 -36.03
CA PRO A 285 4.29 -18.87 -35.80
C PRO A 285 5.68 -18.32 -36.14
N ALA A 286 6.67 -18.71 -35.35
CA ALA A 286 8.09 -18.43 -35.54
C ALA A 286 8.96 -19.48 -34.81
N SER A 287 10.28 -19.45 -35.01
CA SER A 287 11.21 -20.33 -34.31
C SER A 287 11.32 -20.00 -32.81
N ARG A 288 11.05 -20.98 -31.96
CA ARG A 288 11.11 -20.86 -30.50
C ARG A 288 12.56 -20.72 -30.02
N PHE A 289 12.82 -19.82 -29.08
CA PHE A 289 14.16 -19.59 -28.56
C PHE A 289 14.73 -20.75 -27.72
N THR A 290 15.98 -21.11 -28.00
CA THR A 290 16.80 -22.09 -27.26
C THR A 290 18.09 -21.44 -26.76
N TRP A 291 18.53 -21.78 -25.54
CA TRP A 291 19.81 -21.28 -25.00
C TRP A 291 20.99 -21.97 -25.70
N PRO A 292 22.11 -21.26 -25.95
CA PRO A 292 23.31 -21.82 -26.58
C PRO A 292 24.16 -22.64 -25.59
N SER A 293 23.59 -23.70 -25.04
CA SER A 293 24.24 -24.65 -24.12
C SER A 293 24.25 -26.05 -24.72
N GLY A 294 25.44 -26.64 -24.89
CA GLY A 294 25.68 -27.89 -25.63
C GLY A 294 25.28 -29.19 -24.92
N GLN A 295 24.09 -29.24 -24.31
CA GLN A 295 23.43 -30.45 -23.85
C GLN A 295 22.00 -30.46 -24.42
N ALA A 296 21.52 -31.65 -24.79
CA ALA A 296 20.28 -31.78 -25.55
C ALA A 296 19.09 -31.15 -24.80
N SER A 297 18.40 -30.21 -25.46
CA SER A 297 16.98 -30.02 -25.17
C SER A 297 16.28 -31.30 -25.61
N PRO A 298 15.64 -32.10 -24.72
CA PRO A 298 14.98 -33.31 -25.16
C PRO A 298 13.78 -32.89 -26.02
N GLN A 299 13.85 -33.17 -27.31
CA GLN A 299 12.73 -33.02 -28.21
C GLN A 299 11.69 -34.08 -27.80
N GLY A 300 10.64 -33.62 -27.12
CA GLY A 300 9.72 -34.51 -26.39
C GLY A 300 10.11 -34.69 -24.92
N VAL A 301 9.83 -33.68 -24.09
CA VAL A 301 9.51 -33.93 -22.68
C VAL A 301 8.00 -33.87 -22.53
N VAL A 302 7.45 -35.05 -22.24
CA VAL A 302 6.05 -35.38 -21.94
C VAL A 302 5.29 -34.24 -21.26
N ALA A 303 4.07 -33.95 -21.74
CA ALA A 303 3.14 -33.08 -21.02
C ALA A 303 2.87 -33.67 -19.63
N VAL A 304 3.10 -32.89 -18.57
CA VAL A 304 3.03 -33.39 -17.17
C VAL A 304 1.69 -34.09 -16.96
N PRO A 305 1.68 -35.42 -16.69
CA PRO A 305 0.42 -36.14 -16.55
C PRO A 305 -0.34 -35.62 -15.34
N ALA A 306 -1.64 -35.35 -15.50
CA ALA A 306 -2.51 -34.77 -14.48
C ALA A 306 -2.31 -35.27 -13.04
N PRO A 307 -2.15 -36.59 -12.75
CA PRO A 307 -1.89 -37.07 -11.38
C PRO A 307 -0.61 -36.55 -10.72
N ALA A 308 0.39 -36.06 -11.46
CA ALA A 308 1.61 -35.51 -10.88
C ALA A 308 1.40 -34.13 -10.24
N VAL A 309 0.48 -33.31 -10.77
CA VAL A 309 0.18 -31.95 -10.25
C VAL A 309 -0.37 -32.03 -8.81
N ARG A 310 -1.17 -33.06 -8.50
CA ARG A 310 -1.73 -33.30 -7.16
C ARG A 310 -0.68 -33.52 -6.06
N ARG A 311 0.58 -33.85 -6.39
CA ARG A 311 1.62 -34.19 -5.39
C ARG A 311 2.48 -33.00 -4.93
N VAL A 312 2.41 -31.84 -5.58
CA VAL A 312 3.29 -30.70 -5.29
C VAL A 312 2.60 -29.63 -4.42
N ALA A 313 1.28 -29.52 -4.50
CA ALA A 313 0.49 -28.50 -3.79
C ALA A 313 0.68 -28.41 -2.25
N PRO A 314 0.75 -29.50 -1.46
CA PRO A 314 0.80 -29.39 0.00
C PRO A 314 2.14 -28.89 0.55
N LEU A 315 3.23 -28.96 -0.23
CA LEU A 315 4.57 -28.56 0.23
C LEU A 315 4.78 -27.03 0.29
N LEU A 316 3.78 -26.25 -0.17
CA LEU A 316 3.84 -24.80 -0.35
C LEU A 316 3.36 -23.98 0.85
N VAL A 317 2.49 -24.55 1.68
CA VAL A 317 1.59 -23.78 2.57
C VAL A 317 2.15 -23.60 3.99
N LEU A 318 3.03 -24.51 4.43
CA LEU A 318 3.34 -24.69 5.85
C LEU A 318 4.06 -23.53 6.58
N PRO A 319 4.97 -22.72 5.99
CA PRO A 319 5.77 -21.79 6.77
C PRO A 319 5.02 -20.49 7.16
N LEU A 320 3.80 -20.29 6.66
CA LEU A 320 3.06 -19.01 6.62
C LEU A 320 2.70 -18.37 7.98
N LEU A 321 2.87 -19.08 9.10
CA LEU A 321 2.02 -18.92 10.29
C LEU A 321 2.69 -18.46 11.60
N VAL A 322 4.01 -18.21 11.60
CA VAL A 322 4.80 -18.25 12.87
C VAL A 322 5.15 -16.89 13.49
N LEU A 323 5.09 -15.77 12.77
CA LEU A 323 5.69 -14.50 13.23
C LEU A 323 4.69 -13.34 13.41
N LEU A 324 4.82 -12.65 14.57
CA LEU A 324 4.62 -11.20 14.88
C LEU A 324 4.04 -11.02 16.31
N HIS A 325 4.69 -10.29 17.23
CA HIS A 325 4.08 -9.71 18.48
C HIS A 325 4.97 -8.62 19.18
N PRO A 326 4.82 -7.31 18.87
CA PRO A 326 5.34 -6.16 19.69
C PRO A 326 4.32 -5.11 20.28
N ALA A 327 4.80 -4.00 20.91
CA ALA A 327 4.05 -2.93 21.67
C ALA A 327 4.77 -1.51 21.81
N PRO A 328 4.11 -0.37 22.18
CA PRO A 328 4.33 1.01 21.61
C PRO A 328 4.70 2.25 22.52
N ALA A 329 4.88 3.48 21.92
CA ALA A 329 5.01 4.86 22.53
C ALA A 329 4.64 6.02 21.51
N LEU A 330 4.96 7.35 21.70
CA LEU A 330 4.31 8.55 21.01
C LEU A 330 5.21 9.79 20.51
N ALA A 331 4.85 10.54 19.42
CA ALA A 331 5.40 11.85 18.86
C ALA A 331 4.92 12.31 17.39
N PHE A 332 4.81 13.62 17.03
CA PHE A 332 3.70 14.34 16.26
C PHE A 332 3.93 14.93 14.81
N CYS A 333 2.94 15.67 14.24
CA CYS A 333 2.87 16.36 12.92
C CYS A 333 3.45 17.79 12.77
N GLY A 334 3.53 18.59 13.83
CA GLY A 334 3.95 20.00 13.75
C GLY A 334 5.07 20.31 14.75
N PHE A 335 5.82 21.39 14.55
CA PHE A 335 6.95 21.71 15.42
C PHE A 335 6.66 22.92 16.33
N TYR A 336 7.08 22.87 17.60
CA TYR A 336 6.95 23.96 18.57
C TYR A 336 8.33 24.52 18.93
N VAL A 337 8.52 25.83 18.82
CA VAL A 337 9.77 26.53 19.17
C VAL A 337 9.52 27.47 20.35
N GLY A 338 10.36 27.40 21.39
CA GLY A 338 10.28 28.25 22.59
C GLY A 338 11.52 29.12 22.83
N LYS A 339 11.46 30.02 23.81
CA LYS A 339 12.52 31.02 24.11
C LYS A 339 13.39 30.74 25.35
N ALA A 340 13.09 29.71 26.14
CA ALA A 340 13.84 29.35 27.36
C ALA A 340 14.18 27.84 27.39
N ASP A 341 14.85 27.36 28.45
CA ASP A 341 15.23 25.96 28.66
C ASP A 341 14.03 25.05 29.06
N THR A 342 12.90 25.22 28.37
CA THR A 342 11.65 24.50 28.57
C THR A 342 11.52 23.39 27.54
N GLN A 343 11.50 22.13 27.98
CA GLN A 343 11.19 20.99 27.11
C GLN A 343 9.68 20.99 26.80
N LEU A 344 9.32 20.92 25.52
CA LEU A 344 7.94 21.03 25.03
C LEU A 344 7.49 19.69 24.44
N PHE A 345 6.35 19.15 24.88
CA PHE A 345 5.88 17.84 24.48
C PHE A 345 4.42 17.86 23.96
N ASN A 346 4.04 16.81 23.23
CA ASN A 346 2.70 16.57 22.70
C ASN A 346 2.38 15.08 22.85
N ASP A 347 1.16 14.75 23.27
CA ASP A 347 0.71 13.39 23.61
C ASP A 347 -0.39 12.84 22.68
N SER A 348 -1.12 13.69 21.96
CA SER A 348 -2.24 13.30 21.09
C SER A 348 -2.51 14.38 20.05
N SER A 349 -2.88 14.00 18.82
CA SER A 349 -3.28 14.98 17.81
C SER A 349 -4.33 14.43 16.84
N GLN A 350 -5.31 15.28 16.54
CA GLN A 350 -6.43 14.98 15.66
C GLN A 350 -6.46 15.96 14.49
N VAL A 351 -6.71 15.45 13.30
CA VAL A 351 -6.65 16.20 12.05
C VAL A 351 -7.88 15.92 11.20
N ALA A 352 -8.64 16.94 10.81
CA ALA A 352 -9.66 16.80 9.77
C ALA A 352 -9.12 17.31 8.42
N LEU A 353 -9.26 16.49 7.38
CA LEU A 353 -8.89 16.77 5.99
C LEU A 353 -10.13 16.68 5.11
N VAL A 354 -10.79 17.81 4.87
CA VAL A 354 -11.90 17.89 3.92
C VAL A 354 -11.35 18.16 2.53
N ARG A 355 -11.68 17.33 1.52
CA ARG A 355 -11.14 17.49 0.17
C ARG A 355 -12.12 17.14 -0.96
N ASP A 356 -12.13 17.99 -1.99
CA ASP A 356 -12.77 17.77 -3.28
C ASP A 356 -11.90 18.35 -4.41
N GLY A 357 -11.44 17.46 -5.31
CA GLY A 357 -10.54 17.83 -6.40
C GLY A 357 -9.15 18.28 -5.92
N ASN A 358 -8.87 19.59 -6.05
CA ASN A 358 -7.63 20.21 -5.58
C ASN A 358 -7.80 21.05 -4.29
N ARG A 359 -9.02 21.29 -3.85
CA ARG A 359 -9.32 22.14 -2.69
C ARG A 359 -9.30 21.30 -1.43
N THR A 360 -8.53 21.73 -0.43
CA THR A 360 -8.47 21.12 0.90
C THR A 360 -8.80 22.15 1.97
N VAL A 361 -9.58 21.74 2.97
CA VAL A 361 -9.61 22.40 4.28
C VAL A 361 -8.98 21.44 5.29
N LEU A 362 -7.99 21.92 6.02
CA LEU A 362 -7.19 21.19 7.00
C LEU A 362 -7.43 21.80 8.38
N THR A 363 -8.10 21.08 9.28
CA THR A 363 -8.25 21.46 10.70
C THR A 363 -7.31 20.62 11.54
N MET A 364 -6.48 21.25 12.38
CA MET A 364 -5.50 20.59 13.26
C MET A 364 -5.76 20.92 14.73
N SER A 365 -5.83 19.89 15.58
CA SER A 365 -5.92 20.01 17.04
C SER A 365 -4.84 19.20 17.71
N ASN A 366 -4.11 19.82 18.65
CA ASN A 366 -2.91 19.27 19.26
C ASN A 366 -3.02 19.37 20.79
N ASP A 367 -2.80 18.29 21.54
CA ASP A 367 -2.81 18.33 23.00
C ASP A 367 -1.41 18.67 23.54
N TYR A 368 -1.18 19.96 23.77
CA TYR A 368 0.09 20.53 24.24
C TYR A 368 0.36 20.26 25.73
N ARG A 369 1.60 19.86 26.07
CA ARG A 369 2.10 19.85 27.46
C ARG A 369 3.45 20.58 27.58
N GLY A 370 3.45 21.63 28.39
CA GLY A 370 4.61 22.44 28.75
C GLY A 370 4.20 23.68 29.56
N PRO A 371 5.16 24.43 30.13
CA PRO A 371 4.87 25.72 30.75
C PRO A 371 4.52 26.76 29.69
N LEU A 372 3.53 27.61 29.97
CA LEU A 372 3.07 28.69 29.08
C LEU A 372 4.09 29.84 28.98
N THR A 373 5.20 29.60 28.30
CA THR A 373 6.18 30.59 27.85
C THR A 373 5.97 30.88 26.35
N GLU A 374 6.55 31.96 25.81
CA GLU A 374 6.35 32.29 24.39
C GLU A 374 6.81 31.16 23.46
N PHE A 375 5.85 30.52 22.76
CA PHE A 375 6.13 29.52 21.74
C PHE A 375 5.39 29.76 20.43
N ALA A 376 5.96 29.24 19.34
CA ALA A 376 5.39 29.28 18.00
C ALA A 376 5.22 27.87 17.43
N LEU A 377 4.05 27.62 16.84
CA LEU A 377 3.74 26.43 16.04
C LEU A 377 4.14 26.67 14.58
N VAL A 378 4.93 25.77 13.99
CA VAL A 378 5.39 25.83 12.59
C VAL A 378 4.78 24.67 11.80
N VAL A 379 4.09 25.00 10.70
CA VAL A 379 3.41 24.03 9.81
C VAL A 379 3.80 24.29 8.33
N PRO A 380 4.30 23.28 7.58
CA PRO A 380 4.50 23.40 6.14
C PRO A 380 3.17 23.39 5.39
N VAL A 381 2.98 24.35 4.51
CA VAL A 381 1.78 24.50 3.68
C VAL A 381 2.17 24.55 2.20
N PRO A 382 1.35 24.01 1.28
CA PRO A 382 1.73 23.82 -0.12
C PRO A 382 1.64 25.09 -0.98
N THR A 383 1.04 26.15 -0.44
CA THR A 383 0.86 27.48 -1.04
C THR A 383 1.15 28.55 0.00
N VAL A 384 1.26 29.82 -0.41
CA VAL A 384 1.05 30.94 0.53
C VAL A 384 -0.44 30.90 0.94
N LEU A 385 -0.75 31.33 2.16
CA LEU A 385 -2.12 31.45 2.64
C LEU A 385 -2.51 32.93 2.74
N GLU A 386 -3.76 33.23 2.43
CA GLU A 386 -4.36 34.55 2.69
C GLU A 386 -4.98 34.57 4.10
N ARG A 387 -5.22 35.75 4.67
CA ARG A 387 -5.78 35.87 6.03
C ARG A 387 -7.16 35.22 6.12
N GLU A 388 -7.94 35.40 5.06
CA GLU A 388 -9.30 34.92 4.87
C GLU A 388 -9.36 33.40 4.64
N GLN A 389 -8.19 32.74 4.52
CA GLN A 389 -8.06 31.29 4.42
C GLN A 389 -7.74 30.61 5.77
N ILE A 390 -7.49 31.37 6.84
CA ILE A 390 -7.11 30.84 8.16
C ILE A 390 -8.15 31.23 9.22
N HIS A 391 -8.73 30.23 9.86
CA HIS A 391 -9.75 30.36 10.89
C HIS A 391 -9.37 29.55 12.14
N VAL A 392 -9.94 29.92 13.28
CA VAL A 392 -9.90 29.09 14.49
C VAL A 392 -11.20 28.29 14.55
N GLY A 393 -11.08 26.97 14.46
CA GLY A 393 -12.20 26.03 14.52
C GLY A 393 -12.62 25.69 15.95
N GLU A 394 -13.70 24.95 16.08
CA GLU A 394 -14.24 24.54 17.38
C GLU A 394 -13.88 23.10 17.72
N ARG A 395 -13.31 22.86 18.91
CA ARG A 395 -12.86 21.52 19.34
C ARG A 395 -14.00 20.48 19.35
N ARG A 396 -15.23 20.90 19.69
CA ARG A 396 -16.43 20.04 19.69
C ARG A 396 -16.70 19.35 18.34
N LEU A 397 -16.28 19.93 17.21
CA LEU A 397 -16.50 19.35 15.88
C LEU A 397 -15.62 18.11 15.65
N LEU A 398 -14.38 18.13 16.18
CA LEU A 398 -13.48 16.98 16.16
C LEU A 398 -13.91 15.93 17.19
N GLU A 399 -14.41 16.37 18.35
CA GLU A 399 -14.95 15.47 19.39
C GLU A 399 -16.25 14.77 18.92
N HIS A 400 -17.11 15.46 18.14
CA HIS A 400 -18.28 14.84 17.51
C HIS A 400 -17.87 13.88 16.37
N LEU A 401 -16.87 14.24 15.54
CA LEU A 401 -16.27 13.30 14.58
C LEU A 401 -15.70 12.06 15.28
N ASP A 402 -15.03 12.22 16.42
CA ASP A 402 -14.51 11.11 17.21
C ASP A 402 -15.65 10.20 17.69
N ALA A 403 -16.61 10.75 18.45
CA ALA A 403 -17.76 10.00 18.97
C ALA A 403 -18.60 9.31 17.88
N TYR A 404 -18.72 9.92 16.70
CA TYR A 404 -19.42 9.32 15.55
C TYR A 404 -18.64 8.16 14.93
N SER A 405 -17.32 8.30 14.77
CA SER A 405 -16.47 7.37 13.99
C SER A 405 -15.63 6.39 14.81
N ALA A 406 -15.60 6.52 16.14
CA ALA A 406 -14.77 5.70 17.02
C ALA A 406 -15.10 4.19 16.94
N PRO A 407 -14.10 3.33 17.22
CA PRO A 407 -14.30 1.89 17.43
C PRO A 407 -15.35 1.58 18.50
N ARG A 408 -16.16 0.55 18.28
CA ARG A 408 -17.36 0.27 19.10
C ARG A 408 -17.42 -1.16 19.63
N LEU A 409 -18.06 -1.31 20.78
CA LEU A 409 -18.70 -2.57 21.18
C LEU A 409 -20.11 -2.66 20.60
N VAL A 410 -20.54 -3.86 20.22
CA VAL A 410 -21.90 -4.18 19.81
C VAL A 410 -22.37 -5.40 20.60
N GLU A 411 -23.54 -5.31 21.22
CA GLU A 411 -24.07 -6.36 22.09
C GLU A 411 -25.22 -7.11 21.42
N TYR A 412 -25.14 -8.44 21.37
CA TYR A 412 -26.24 -9.32 21.00
C TYR A 412 -26.54 -10.28 22.16
N PHE A 413 -27.77 -10.77 22.22
CA PHE A 413 -28.24 -11.70 23.23
C PHE A 413 -28.72 -12.97 22.54
N ASP A 414 -28.27 -14.13 23.00
CA ASP A 414 -28.76 -15.40 22.48
C ASP A 414 -30.25 -15.57 22.82
N PRO A 415 -31.11 -15.96 21.85
CA PRO A 415 -32.51 -16.30 22.12
C PRO A 415 -32.60 -17.61 22.93
N ASP A 416 -33.77 -17.85 23.53
CA ASP A 416 -34.06 -19.13 24.20
C ASP A 416 -33.93 -20.30 23.20
N PRO A 417 -32.98 -21.24 23.40
CA PRO A 417 -32.79 -22.39 22.51
C PRO A 417 -34.00 -23.34 22.43
N CYS A 418 -34.92 -23.26 23.39
CA CYS A 418 -36.16 -24.04 23.40
C CYS A 418 -37.34 -23.36 22.69
N GLN A 419 -37.22 -22.11 22.24
CA GLN A 419 -38.32 -21.44 21.53
C GLN A 419 -38.39 -21.87 20.05
N PRO A 420 -39.58 -22.29 19.55
CA PRO A 420 -39.75 -22.61 18.14
C PRO A 420 -39.66 -21.35 17.28
N ILE A 421 -38.77 -21.37 16.28
CA ILE A 421 -38.53 -20.23 15.38
C ILE A 421 -39.68 -20.11 14.37
N TYR A 422 -40.67 -19.27 14.68
CA TYR A 422 -41.70 -18.88 13.71
C TYR A 422 -41.14 -17.88 12.68
N PRO A 423 -41.17 -18.20 11.36
CA PRO A 423 -40.66 -17.30 10.33
C PRO A 423 -41.62 -16.11 10.10
N MET A 424 -41.37 -15.00 10.79
CA MET A 424 -42.23 -13.82 10.72
C MET A 424 -42.18 -13.16 9.33
N SER A 425 -43.34 -13.13 8.65
CA SER A 425 -43.51 -12.59 7.29
C SER A 425 -43.34 -11.07 7.24
N LYS A 426 -42.64 -10.57 6.22
CA LYS A 426 -42.41 -9.12 6.02
C LYS A 426 -43.71 -8.35 5.81
N ALA A 427 -44.13 -7.58 6.81
CA ALA A 427 -45.21 -6.58 6.70
C ALA A 427 -44.68 -5.27 6.06
N ALA A 428 -45.59 -4.50 5.43
CA ALA A 428 -45.23 -3.36 4.58
C ALA A 428 -45.28 -1.99 5.30
N SER A 429 -44.54 -1.02 4.75
CA SER A 429 -44.49 0.38 5.19
C SER A 429 -45.66 1.23 4.67
N ALA A 430 -46.25 2.08 5.50
CA ALA A 430 -47.32 3.04 5.14
C ALA A 430 -47.12 4.45 5.80
N PRO A 431 -47.68 5.56 5.25
CA PRO A 431 -46.94 6.85 5.28
C PRO A 431 -47.75 8.19 5.45
N ALA A 432 -47.31 9.14 6.30
CA ALA A 432 -47.79 10.56 6.34
C ALA A 432 -46.66 11.58 6.72
N GLY A 433 -46.70 12.91 6.42
CA GLY A 433 -47.59 13.69 5.54
C GLY A 433 -47.55 15.23 5.77
N ALA A 434 -46.97 16.03 4.84
CA ALA A 434 -46.97 17.53 4.78
C ALA A 434 -46.28 18.28 5.98
N ILE A 435 -46.04 19.61 6.05
CA ILE A 435 -46.57 20.83 5.36
C ILE A 435 -45.43 21.84 4.98
N ALA A 436 -45.76 22.79 4.10
CA ALA A 436 -45.03 23.96 3.55
C ALA A 436 -44.79 25.12 4.58
N MET A 437 -44.21 26.32 4.34
CA MET A 437 -43.27 26.96 3.38
C MET A 437 -43.22 28.50 3.67
N ARG A 438 -42.05 29.17 3.58
CA ARG A 438 -41.77 30.63 3.33
C ARG A 438 -40.35 30.98 3.84
N SER A 439 -39.37 31.46 3.05
CA SER A 439 -39.18 32.74 2.32
C SER A 439 -38.78 33.94 3.22
N SER A 440 -37.85 34.85 2.89
CA SER A 440 -36.89 34.99 1.76
C SER A 440 -36.10 36.32 1.88
N ALA A 441 -34.89 36.42 1.28
CA ALA A 441 -34.12 37.66 1.02
C ALA A 441 -33.60 38.39 2.29
N GLU A 442 -32.56 39.24 2.30
CA GLU A 442 -31.45 39.57 1.36
C GLU A 442 -30.23 40.05 2.23
N LYS A 443 -29.15 40.77 1.83
CA LYS A 443 -28.83 41.60 0.65
C LYS A 443 -27.39 41.37 0.12
N LYS A 444 -26.62 42.44 -0.13
CA LYS A 444 -25.37 42.51 -0.91
C LYS A 444 -24.41 43.60 -0.40
N ARG A 445 -23.09 43.38 -0.62
CA ARG A 445 -22.08 44.34 -1.18
C ARG A 445 -21.58 45.52 -0.32
N ASP A 446 -20.42 46.15 -0.61
CA ASP A 446 -19.50 46.05 -1.78
C ASP A 446 -17.99 46.19 -1.44
N GLU A 447 -17.15 46.20 -2.48
CA GLU A 447 -15.68 46.39 -2.56
C GLU A 447 -15.18 47.75 -1.98
N ALA A 448 -13.88 48.14 -1.86
CA ALA A 448 -12.58 47.63 -2.32
C ALA A 448 -11.40 48.25 -1.51
N LEU A 449 -10.16 47.84 -1.81
CA LEU A 449 -8.88 48.61 -1.94
C LEU A 449 -7.67 47.70 -1.63
N GLY A 450 -6.46 47.99 -2.15
CA GLY A 450 -5.34 47.03 -2.06
C GLY A 450 -3.92 47.60 -2.05
N VAL A 451 -2.96 46.67 -2.16
CA VAL A 451 -1.48 46.79 -2.30
C VAL A 451 -0.63 46.54 -1.04
N HIS A 452 -0.07 45.31 -1.00
CA HIS A 452 1.22 44.87 -0.44
C HIS A 452 1.63 45.10 1.04
N VAL A 453 1.30 44.10 1.87
CA VAL A 453 2.24 43.39 2.78
C VAL A 453 1.82 41.90 2.76
N GLU A 454 2.72 40.91 2.86
CA GLU A 454 2.33 39.47 3.01
C GLU A 454 1.74 39.13 4.40
N ALA A 455 1.49 40.17 5.20
CA ALA A 455 0.63 40.25 6.37
C ALA A 455 1.07 39.53 7.67
N LYS A 456 0.96 40.28 8.78
CA LYS A 456 0.98 39.80 10.17
C LYS A 456 -0.33 40.22 10.80
N TYR A 457 -1.06 39.30 11.42
CA TYR A 457 -2.39 39.55 11.98
C TYR A 457 -2.74 38.52 13.04
N THR A 458 -3.61 38.90 13.97
CA THR A 458 -4.07 38.02 15.04
C THR A 458 -5.43 37.38 14.66
N VAL A 459 -5.59 36.08 14.90
CA VAL A 459 -6.86 35.34 14.74
C VAL A 459 -7.08 34.51 16.00
N GLY A 460 -8.07 34.87 16.82
CA GLY A 460 -8.25 34.29 18.15
C GLY A 460 -7.01 34.49 19.03
N GLU A 461 -6.53 33.42 19.63
CA GLU A 461 -5.35 33.38 20.49
C GLU A 461 -4.01 33.25 19.73
N TYR A 462 -3.99 33.45 18.41
CA TYR A 462 -2.81 33.25 17.56
C TYR A 462 -2.38 34.51 16.80
N ASP A 463 -1.14 34.94 17.00
CA ASP A 463 -0.45 35.90 16.13
C ASP A 463 0.15 35.15 14.94
N ILE A 464 -0.42 35.32 13.75
CA ILE A 464 -0.03 34.64 12.53
C ILE A 464 1.04 35.44 11.79
N LEU A 465 2.09 34.73 11.37
CA LEU A 465 3.14 35.18 10.47
C LEU A 465 3.30 34.17 9.33
N ILE A 466 3.31 34.68 8.10
CA ILE A 466 3.50 33.88 6.88
C ILE A 466 4.81 34.28 6.24
N LEU A 467 5.62 33.29 5.85
CA LEU A 467 6.98 33.51 5.34
C LEU A 467 7.09 33.09 3.88
N GLY A 468 7.55 34.02 3.04
CA GLY A 468 7.59 33.89 1.59
C GLY A 468 8.68 32.94 1.08
N ALA A 469 8.60 32.57 -0.20
CA ALA A 469 9.47 31.56 -0.82
C ALA A 469 10.98 31.81 -0.58
N LYS A 470 11.42 33.07 -0.72
CA LYS A 470 12.83 33.48 -0.54
C LYS A 470 13.30 33.51 0.92
N GLN A 471 12.36 33.49 1.88
CA GLN A 471 12.65 33.44 3.32
C GLN A 471 12.62 32.01 3.86
N SER A 472 12.34 31.01 3.03
CA SER A 472 12.30 29.59 3.44
C SER A 472 13.66 29.09 3.97
N GLU A 473 14.76 29.57 3.37
CA GLU A 473 16.13 29.32 3.84
C GLU A 473 16.49 30.18 5.06
N GLY A 474 15.83 31.33 5.22
CA GLY A 474 15.96 32.24 6.35
C GLY A 474 15.02 31.95 7.53
N LEU A 475 14.18 30.90 7.50
CA LEU A 475 13.25 30.57 8.59
C LEU A 475 13.99 30.31 9.90
N GLU A 476 15.11 29.58 9.84
CA GLU A 476 15.93 29.33 11.03
C GLU A 476 16.58 30.62 11.55
N THR A 477 17.07 31.48 10.65
CA THR A 477 17.63 32.79 10.97
C THR A 477 16.58 33.68 11.65
N TRP A 478 15.39 33.82 11.05
CA TRP A 478 14.28 34.60 11.58
C TRP A 478 13.82 34.08 12.95
N LEU A 479 13.73 32.75 13.13
CA LEU A 479 13.41 32.16 14.44
C LEU A 479 14.46 32.54 15.49
N ARG A 480 15.75 32.44 15.17
CA ARG A 480 16.86 32.82 16.06
C ARG A 480 16.87 34.32 16.37
N GLU A 481 16.67 35.18 15.37
CA GLU A 481 16.59 36.64 15.50
C GLU A 481 15.39 37.09 16.35
N ASN A 482 14.26 36.38 16.28
CA ASN A 482 13.08 36.63 17.13
C ASN A 482 13.17 35.94 18.51
N GLY A 483 14.33 35.38 18.85
CA GLY A 483 14.64 34.82 20.18
C GLY A 483 14.24 33.36 20.41
N TYR A 484 13.79 32.64 19.38
CA TYR A 484 13.39 31.23 19.49
C TYR A 484 14.58 30.28 19.29
N ARG A 485 14.73 29.27 20.17
CA ARG A 485 15.80 28.26 20.03
C ARG A 485 15.36 27.10 19.14
N VAL A 486 15.91 27.01 17.93
CA VAL A 486 15.68 25.90 16.99
C VAL A 486 16.65 24.73 17.27
N PRO A 487 16.17 23.51 17.61
CA PRO A 487 17.03 22.34 17.75
C PRO A 487 17.54 21.84 16.40
N ALA A 488 18.76 21.29 16.36
CA ALA A 488 19.39 20.80 15.12
C ALA A 488 18.55 19.73 14.39
N ARG A 489 17.80 18.90 15.13
CA ARG A 489 16.87 17.89 14.58
C ARG A 489 15.71 18.54 13.79
N ALA A 490 15.27 19.74 14.20
CA ALA A 490 14.21 20.49 13.53
C ALA A 490 14.71 21.15 12.24
N ALA A 491 15.90 21.76 12.28
CA ALA A 491 16.55 22.31 11.08
C ALA A 491 16.70 21.25 9.98
N ALA A 492 17.17 20.05 10.34
CA ALA A 492 17.25 18.90 9.42
C ALA A 492 15.87 18.45 8.90
N ALA A 493 14.82 18.54 9.72
CA ALA A 493 13.44 18.19 9.33
C ALA A 493 12.77 19.25 8.43
N LEU A 494 13.22 20.51 8.41
CA LEU A 494 12.70 21.57 7.53
C LEU A 494 13.21 21.44 6.08
N GLN A 495 14.45 20.98 5.91
CA GLN A 495 15.16 20.87 4.62
C GLN A 495 14.43 20.12 3.47
N PRO A 496 13.61 19.08 3.71
CA PRO A 496 12.80 18.45 2.66
C PRO A 496 11.70 19.36 2.10
N TYR A 497 11.04 20.15 2.96
CA TYR A 497 9.93 21.03 2.56
C TYR A 497 10.42 22.24 1.76
N ILE A 498 11.57 22.81 2.16
CA ILE A 498 12.27 23.87 1.40
C ILE A 498 12.56 23.39 -0.03
N ARG A 499 13.17 22.19 -0.17
CA ARG A 499 13.44 21.57 -1.48
C ARG A 499 12.18 21.18 -2.27
N GLN A 500 11.02 21.11 -1.64
CA GLN A 500 9.72 20.89 -2.28
C GLN A 500 8.94 22.18 -2.60
N ASP A 501 9.58 23.35 -2.45
CA ASP A 501 8.98 24.68 -2.66
C ASP A 501 7.70 24.89 -1.82
N MET A 502 7.65 24.31 -0.61
CA MET A 502 6.58 24.59 0.34
C MET A 502 6.81 25.92 1.05
N LYS A 503 5.79 26.42 1.74
CA LYS A 503 5.82 27.66 2.53
C LYS A 503 5.61 27.28 4.00
N PHE A 504 5.96 28.18 4.91
CA PHE A 504 5.83 27.94 6.34
C PHE A 504 4.84 28.91 6.95
N PHE A 505 3.77 28.35 7.52
CA PHE A 505 2.84 29.04 8.38
C PHE A 505 3.39 28.98 9.81
N VAL A 506 3.50 30.15 10.45
CA VAL A 506 4.00 30.29 11.82
C VAL A 506 2.94 30.97 12.67
N ALA A 507 2.35 30.23 13.60
CA ALA A 507 1.39 30.77 14.57
C ALA A 507 2.08 30.89 15.94
N LYS A 508 2.36 32.13 16.38
CA LYS A 508 2.77 32.40 17.75
C LYS A 508 1.52 32.41 18.64
N VAL A 509 1.56 31.76 19.80
CA VAL A 509 0.46 31.84 20.78
C VAL A 509 0.52 33.17 21.54
N ASN A 510 -0.62 33.86 21.61
CA ASN A 510 -0.82 35.04 22.44
C ASN A 510 -1.49 34.63 23.77
N LEU A 511 -0.69 34.66 24.85
CA LEU A 511 -1.09 34.19 26.18
C LEU A 511 -1.99 35.17 26.95
N GLU A 512 -2.18 36.39 26.45
CA GLU A 512 -3.12 37.36 27.03
C GLU A 512 -4.50 37.11 26.44
N ALA A 513 -4.61 37.07 25.11
CA ALA A 513 -5.83 36.66 24.40
C ALA A 513 -6.32 35.25 24.80
N GLN A 514 -5.40 34.31 25.10
CA GLN A 514 -5.78 33.00 25.63
C GLN A 514 -6.47 33.13 27.01
N LYS A 515 -5.94 33.94 27.93
CA LYS A 515 -6.54 34.13 29.26
C LYS A 515 -7.90 34.81 29.18
N GLU A 516 -8.04 35.82 28.32
CA GLU A 516 -9.31 36.50 28.07
C GLU A 516 -10.37 35.55 27.48
N SER A 517 -9.97 34.57 26.66
CA SER A 517 -10.89 33.55 26.12
C SER A 517 -11.42 32.56 27.17
N GLY A 518 -10.77 32.46 28.34
CA GLY A 518 -11.12 31.51 29.40
C GLY A 518 -10.82 30.03 29.10
N VAL A 519 -10.27 29.69 27.93
CA VAL A 519 -10.07 28.30 27.50
C VAL A 519 -8.73 27.73 28.00
N GLN A 520 -8.77 26.63 28.75
CA GLN A 520 -7.59 25.95 29.29
C GLN A 520 -6.71 25.25 28.24
N HIS A 521 -7.20 25.14 27.00
CA HIS A 521 -6.56 24.46 25.88
C HIS A 521 -6.62 25.32 24.62
N LEU A 522 -5.62 25.16 23.75
CA LEU A 522 -5.60 25.81 22.44
C LEU A 522 -6.74 25.30 21.54
N ARG A 523 -7.43 26.21 20.84
CA ARG A 523 -8.47 25.84 19.88
C ARG A 523 -7.88 25.34 18.56
N PRO A 524 -8.54 24.43 17.83
CA PRO A 524 -8.06 23.92 16.56
C PRO A 524 -7.80 25.03 15.53
N LEU A 525 -6.71 24.94 14.79
CA LEU A 525 -6.42 25.83 13.66
C LEU A 525 -6.94 25.19 12.36
N GLN A 526 -7.73 25.94 11.60
CA GLN A 526 -8.30 25.53 10.32
C GLN A 526 -7.71 26.38 9.18
N ILE A 527 -7.17 25.72 8.15
CA ILE A 527 -6.59 26.38 6.98
C ILE A 527 -7.17 25.82 5.67
N ALA A 528 -7.58 26.70 4.77
CA ALA A 528 -8.09 26.35 3.45
C ALA A 528 -7.05 26.64 2.37
N TYR A 529 -6.83 25.71 1.42
CA TYR A 529 -5.87 25.92 0.33
C TYR A 529 -6.19 25.10 -0.93
N GLU A 530 -5.72 25.59 -2.07
CA GLU A 530 -5.75 24.86 -3.35
C GLU A 530 -4.41 24.19 -3.63
N SER A 531 -4.36 22.85 -3.63
CA SER A 531 -3.18 22.13 -4.09
C SER A 531 -3.46 20.75 -4.67
N LYS A 532 -2.67 20.40 -5.69
CA LYS A 532 -2.53 19.03 -6.21
C LYS A 532 -1.79 18.11 -5.23
N LYS A 533 -1.06 18.67 -4.24
CA LYS A 533 -0.48 17.89 -3.13
C LYS A 533 -1.58 17.53 -2.13
N PHE A 534 -2.03 16.27 -2.12
CA PHE A 534 -2.86 15.73 -1.04
C PHE A 534 -1.94 14.99 -0.06
N MET A 535 -1.53 15.68 1.01
CA MET A 535 -0.55 15.17 1.97
C MET A 535 -0.70 15.86 3.33
N LEU A 536 -0.10 15.26 4.36
CA LEU A 536 0.02 15.81 5.71
C LEU A 536 1.49 15.75 6.16
N PRO A 537 2.12 16.87 6.57
CA PRO A 537 3.58 16.99 6.75
C PRO A 537 4.07 16.42 8.08
N ILE A 538 3.89 15.10 8.29
CA ILE A 538 4.04 14.45 9.60
C ILE A 538 5.44 14.54 10.21
N ARG A 539 6.49 14.83 9.44
CA ARG A 539 7.88 14.66 9.91
C ARG A 539 8.37 15.74 10.86
N LEU A 540 7.62 16.83 11.04
CA LEU A 540 8.09 17.96 11.86
C LEU A 540 7.88 17.76 13.36
N GLY A 541 6.74 17.25 13.82
CA GLY A 541 6.58 16.95 15.24
C GLY A 541 7.43 15.75 15.70
N MET A 542 7.85 14.89 14.77
CA MET A 542 8.90 13.89 15.01
C MET A 542 10.26 14.49 15.38
N ALA A 543 10.52 15.77 15.07
CA ALA A 543 11.76 16.43 15.47
C ALA A 543 11.74 16.91 16.93
N ASN A 544 10.57 16.99 17.58
CA ASN A 544 10.39 17.59 18.90
C ASN A 544 10.11 16.59 20.02
N ALA A 545 10.25 15.28 19.78
CA ALA A 545 9.59 14.28 20.61
C ALA A 545 10.33 12.95 20.84
N ALA A 546 9.76 12.16 21.76
CA ALA A 546 10.36 10.99 22.39
C ALA A 546 10.03 9.62 21.73
N GLY A 547 8.96 9.49 20.93
CA GLY A 547 8.50 8.22 20.32
C GLY A 547 7.56 8.40 19.08
N PRO A 548 6.72 7.40 18.70
CA PRO A 548 5.83 7.45 17.51
C PRO A 548 4.33 7.82 17.70
N GLN A 549 3.76 8.96 17.24
CA GLN A 549 2.37 9.37 17.64
C GLN A 549 1.30 8.47 17.07
N ASP A 550 0.34 8.17 17.95
CA ASP A 550 -1.07 8.04 17.61
C ASP A 550 -1.61 9.38 17.08
N MET A 551 -1.94 9.42 15.80
CA MET A 551 -2.72 10.50 15.19
C MET A 551 -3.98 9.93 14.58
N ILE A 552 -5.11 10.60 14.82
CA ILE A 552 -6.37 10.35 14.11
C ILE A 552 -6.51 11.37 12.97
N VAL A 553 -6.75 10.87 11.76
CA VAL A 553 -7.04 11.65 10.55
C VAL A 553 -8.46 11.35 10.09
N TYR A 554 -9.34 12.35 10.21
CA TYR A 554 -10.70 12.34 9.66
C TYR A 554 -10.67 12.91 8.24
N ALA A 555 -10.66 12.07 7.22
CA ALA A 555 -10.71 12.53 5.84
C ALA A 555 -12.17 12.53 5.34
N LEU A 556 -12.69 13.69 4.96
CA LEU A 556 -14.05 13.89 4.44
C LEU A 556 -13.96 14.16 2.93
N THR A 557 -14.68 13.39 2.13
CA THR A 557 -14.53 13.36 0.65
C THR A 557 -15.86 13.20 -0.08
N ARG A 558 -15.88 13.45 -1.39
CA ARG A 558 -17.10 13.31 -2.22
C ARG A 558 -17.27 11.94 -2.87
N ARG A 559 -16.19 11.23 -3.21
CA ARG A 559 -16.26 10.11 -4.17
C ARG A 559 -16.07 8.75 -3.52
N GLY A 560 -15.01 8.59 -2.74
CA GLY A 560 -14.61 7.32 -2.13
C GLY A 560 -13.56 7.53 -1.03
N ARG A 561 -13.28 6.48 -0.26
CA ARG A 561 -12.45 6.54 0.94
C ARG A 561 -11.04 7.02 0.64
N VAL A 562 -10.38 7.57 1.65
CA VAL A 562 -8.99 8.01 1.57
C VAL A 562 -8.04 6.89 2.00
N GLU A 563 -6.90 6.80 1.32
CA GLU A 563 -5.79 5.92 1.70
C GLU A 563 -4.45 6.60 1.43
N SER A 564 -3.42 6.20 2.17
CA SER A 564 -2.05 6.64 1.88
C SER A 564 -1.49 5.92 0.64
N THR A 565 -0.73 6.65 -0.17
CA THR A 565 -0.08 6.14 -1.39
C THR A 565 1.36 5.68 -1.16
N ASN A 566 2.03 6.16 -0.10
CA ASN A 566 3.40 5.78 0.25
C ASN A 566 3.49 4.91 1.51
N TYR A 567 2.44 4.88 2.35
CA TYR A 567 2.32 3.94 3.48
C TYR A 567 1.14 2.98 3.26
N ARG A 568 1.28 1.73 3.74
CA ARG A 568 0.22 0.73 3.59
C ARG A 568 -1.01 1.18 4.37
N THR A 569 -2.15 1.32 3.70
CA THR A 569 -3.43 1.47 4.40
C THR A 569 -4.06 0.10 4.60
N THR A 570 -4.41 -0.22 5.84
CA THR A 570 -4.92 -1.55 6.27
C THR A 570 -6.12 -1.37 7.19
N ARG A 571 -7.03 -2.34 7.31
CA ARG A 571 -8.19 -2.23 8.22
C ARG A 571 -7.83 -2.81 9.59
N ILE A 572 -8.25 -2.13 10.67
CA ILE A 572 -8.12 -2.68 12.03
C ILE A 572 -8.98 -3.98 12.15
N PRO A 573 -8.56 -5.01 12.92
CA PRO A 573 -9.39 -6.19 13.15
C PRO A 573 -10.78 -5.82 13.67
N SER A 574 -11.83 -6.39 13.10
CA SER A 574 -13.22 -6.00 13.32
C SER A 574 -14.18 -7.17 13.05
N ASP A 575 -15.45 -7.02 13.46
CA ASP A 575 -16.55 -7.97 13.28
C ASP A 575 -16.28 -9.35 13.93
N VAL A 576 -15.62 -9.32 15.09
CA VAL A 576 -15.23 -10.50 15.87
C VAL A 576 -15.93 -10.57 17.23
N ASN A 577 -16.33 -11.78 17.64
CA ASN A 577 -16.84 -12.05 18.99
C ASN A 577 -15.69 -12.09 20.01
N ILE A 578 -15.88 -11.42 21.14
CA ILE A 578 -14.95 -11.41 22.28
C ILE A 578 -15.72 -11.59 23.61
N PRO A 579 -15.06 -12.03 24.70
CA PRO A 579 -15.71 -12.31 25.97
C PRO A 579 -16.42 -11.09 26.57
N VAL A 580 -17.62 -11.29 27.12
CA VAL A 580 -18.50 -10.23 27.65
C VAL A 580 -17.82 -9.32 28.68
N PHE A 581 -16.85 -9.83 29.47
CA PHE A 581 -16.13 -9.03 30.46
C PHE A 581 -15.36 -7.84 29.85
N VAL A 582 -15.00 -7.88 28.56
CA VAL A 582 -14.28 -6.79 27.90
C VAL A 582 -15.08 -5.48 27.88
N LYS A 583 -16.40 -5.52 28.18
CA LYS A 583 -17.24 -4.34 28.38
C LYS A 583 -16.70 -3.34 29.41
N SER A 584 -16.09 -3.79 30.51
CA SER A 584 -15.47 -2.89 31.50
C SER A 584 -14.10 -2.37 31.06
N ASP A 585 -13.39 -3.17 30.25
CA ASP A 585 -11.98 -3.00 29.95
C ASP A 585 -11.74 -2.40 28.54
N PHE A 586 -12.80 -1.96 27.85
CA PHE A 586 -12.79 -1.69 26.40
C PHE A 586 -11.68 -0.73 25.96
N GLY A 587 -11.42 0.33 26.74
CA GLY A 587 -10.32 1.26 26.44
C GLY A 587 -8.94 0.58 26.45
N LYS A 588 -8.67 -0.29 27.44
CA LYS A 588 -7.41 -1.03 27.53
C LYS A 588 -7.33 -2.12 26.46
N PHE A 589 -8.45 -2.82 26.22
CA PHE A 589 -8.58 -3.76 25.11
C PHE A 589 -8.25 -3.11 23.76
N TYR A 590 -8.80 -1.93 23.47
CA TYR A 590 -8.58 -1.27 22.19
C TYR A 590 -7.17 -0.69 22.07
N GLN A 591 -6.60 -0.12 23.14
CA GLN A 591 -5.20 0.27 23.18
C GLN A 591 -4.27 -0.90 22.84
N ASP A 592 -4.51 -2.07 23.44
CA ASP A 592 -3.72 -3.28 23.19
C ASP A 592 -4.00 -3.86 21.81
N ALA A 593 -5.24 -3.80 21.30
CA ALA A 593 -5.58 -4.28 19.96
C ALA A 593 -5.09 -3.38 18.83
N PHE A 594 -5.03 -2.07 19.05
CA PHE A 594 -4.38 -1.14 18.14
C PHE A 594 -2.85 -1.32 18.20
N ALA A 595 -2.25 -1.40 19.40
CA ALA A 595 -0.82 -1.72 19.55
C ALA A 595 -0.47 -3.03 18.84
N ARG A 596 -1.19 -4.11 19.14
CA ARG A 596 -1.11 -5.40 18.46
C ARG A 596 -1.09 -5.26 16.95
N SER A 597 -1.93 -4.39 16.38
CA SER A 597 -2.12 -4.23 14.94
C SER A 597 -1.04 -3.37 14.28
N VAL A 598 -0.67 -2.23 14.86
CA VAL A 598 0.50 -1.42 14.46
C VAL A 598 1.73 -2.30 14.36
N GLU A 599 1.91 -3.14 15.37
CA GLU A 599 3.09 -3.95 15.60
C GLU A 599 3.04 -5.28 14.82
N LYS A 600 1.87 -5.63 14.26
CA LYS A 600 1.69 -6.64 13.20
C LYS A 600 2.10 -6.10 11.82
N GLU A 601 2.14 -4.79 11.64
CA GLU A 601 2.41 -4.12 10.36
C GLU A 601 3.73 -3.32 10.42
N GLU A 602 4.74 -3.85 11.13
CA GLU A 602 6.09 -3.26 11.33
C GLU A 602 6.12 -1.79 11.78
N ARG A 603 5.08 -1.26 12.43
CA ARG A 603 4.94 0.18 12.72
C ARG A 603 4.97 1.06 11.44
N ARG A 604 4.56 0.52 10.28
CA ARG A 604 4.66 1.15 8.94
C ARG A 604 3.31 1.33 8.23
N ALA A 605 2.20 0.99 8.88
CA ALA A 605 0.86 1.08 8.30
C ALA A 605 0.00 2.21 8.91
N VAL A 606 -0.99 2.62 8.11
CA VAL A 606 -2.07 3.53 8.46
C VAL A 606 -3.35 2.70 8.58
N PHE A 607 -4.00 2.73 9.73
CA PHE A 607 -5.15 1.87 10.05
C PHE A 607 -6.46 2.59 9.76
N THR A 608 -7.24 2.06 8.81
CA THR A 608 -8.63 2.44 8.66
C THR A 608 -9.43 1.85 9.83
N GLU A 609 -10.05 2.74 10.61
CA GLU A 609 -10.95 2.40 11.72
C GLU A 609 -12.43 2.59 11.32
N TYR A 610 -12.71 3.49 10.37
CA TYR A 610 -14.06 3.81 9.89
C TYR A 610 -14.05 4.25 8.42
N VAL A 611 -15.05 3.81 7.66
CA VAL A 611 -15.45 4.33 6.34
C VAL A 611 -16.97 4.33 6.31
N TRP A 612 -17.63 5.47 6.15
CA TRP A 612 -19.10 5.48 6.03
C TRP A 612 -19.63 6.72 5.30
N ASP A 613 -20.75 6.55 4.61
CA ASP A 613 -21.49 7.63 3.96
C ASP A 613 -22.35 8.37 4.98
N MET A 614 -22.00 9.62 5.31
CA MET A 614 -22.64 10.36 6.40
C MET A 614 -24.12 10.72 6.13
N GLY A 615 -24.64 10.42 4.94
CA GLY A 615 -26.07 10.52 4.64
C GLY A 615 -26.97 9.53 5.40
N TRP A 616 -26.42 8.51 6.07
CA TRP A 616 -27.16 7.62 6.99
C TRP A 616 -26.23 6.78 7.88
N CYS A 617 -26.68 6.38 9.07
CA CYS A 617 -26.07 5.32 9.87
C CYS A 617 -27.13 4.35 10.42
N ASP A 618 -26.77 3.08 10.56
CA ASP A 618 -27.58 2.06 11.21
C ASP A 618 -26.69 0.88 11.67
N PRO A 619 -26.51 0.62 12.97
CA PRO A 619 -26.85 1.49 14.10
C PRO A 619 -25.85 2.65 14.28
N CYS A 620 -26.34 3.81 14.69
CA CYS A 620 -25.55 4.98 15.07
C CYS A 620 -25.06 4.87 16.54
N ALA A 621 -23.99 5.58 16.91
CA ALA A 621 -23.53 5.69 18.33
C ALA A 621 -23.50 7.15 18.81
N ALA A 622 -23.08 8.08 17.94
CA ALA A 622 -23.51 9.47 17.97
C ALA A 622 -24.47 9.74 16.80
N GLN A 623 -25.16 10.87 16.81
CA GLN A 623 -25.94 11.32 15.65
C GLN A 623 -24.99 11.66 14.48
N PRO A 624 -25.44 11.59 13.21
CA PRO A 624 -24.69 12.17 12.11
C PRO A 624 -24.45 13.67 12.36
N LEU A 625 -23.25 14.15 12.04
CA LEU A 625 -22.98 15.60 12.08
C LEU A 625 -23.94 16.32 11.13
N SER A 626 -24.52 17.43 11.61
CA SER A 626 -25.45 18.22 10.83
C SER A 626 -24.77 18.88 9.61
N ARG A 627 -25.58 19.28 8.61
CA ARG A 627 -25.10 20.03 7.42
C ARG A 627 -24.32 21.29 7.83
N GLU A 628 -24.60 21.85 9.00
CA GLU A 628 -23.95 23.05 9.52
C GLU A 628 -22.60 22.75 10.21
N GLU A 629 -22.53 21.73 11.07
CA GLU A 629 -21.25 21.25 11.62
C GLU A 629 -20.29 20.79 10.51
N LEU A 630 -20.82 20.17 9.45
CA LEU A 630 -20.04 19.80 8.27
C LEU A 630 -19.55 21.04 7.49
N ARG A 631 -20.33 22.12 7.37
CA ARG A 631 -19.81 23.39 6.82
C ARG A 631 -18.68 23.96 7.68
N GLN A 632 -18.85 23.97 9.00
CA GLN A 632 -17.86 24.50 9.96
C GLN A 632 -16.57 23.65 10.01
N LEU A 633 -16.64 22.36 9.69
CA LEU A 633 -15.47 21.51 9.42
C LEU A 633 -14.77 21.79 8.07
N GLY A 634 -15.40 22.55 7.17
CA GLY A 634 -14.86 22.93 5.87
C GLY A 634 -15.48 22.22 4.66
N VAL A 635 -16.65 21.57 4.78
CA VAL A 635 -17.32 20.86 3.66
C VAL A 635 -18.03 21.84 2.71
N PHE A 636 -17.21 22.60 1.98
CA PHE A 636 -17.56 23.67 1.03
C PHE A 636 -18.45 23.27 -0.16
N TRP A 637 -18.83 22.00 -0.29
CA TRP A 637 -19.67 21.51 -1.40
C TRP A 637 -21.13 21.27 -1.02
N LEU A 638 -21.50 21.44 0.25
CA LEU A 638 -22.89 21.28 0.71
C LEU A 638 -23.83 22.41 0.23
N ASP A 639 -23.31 23.37 -0.54
CA ASP A 639 -24.05 24.51 -1.08
C ASP A 639 -24.21 24.48 -2.62
N ASP A 640 -23.73 23.43 -3.30
CA ASP A 640 -23.99 23.23 -4.73
C ASP A 640 -25.37 22.54 -4.94
N PRO A 641 -26.35 23.19 -5.60
CA PRO A 641 -27.70 22.62 -5.80
C PRO A 641 -27.72 21.30 -6.58
N ARG A 642 -26.63 20.96 -7.27
CA ARG A 642 -26.48 19.69 -8.02
C ARG A 642 -26.14 18.49 -7.12
N THR A 643 -26.00 18.70 -5.81
CA THR A 643 -25.63 17.63 -4.85
C THR A 643 -26.84 16.89 -4.27
N ASP A 644 -28.02 17.52 -4.25
CA ASP A 644 -29.25 16.94 -3.67
C ASP A 644 -29.88 15.82 -4.54
N SER A 645 -29.36 15.57 -5.75
CA SER A 645 -29.99 14.72 -6.78
C SER A 645 -29.46 13.26 -6.89
N LEU A 646 -28.66 12.80 -5.92
CA LEU A 646 -28.08 11.45 -5.90
C LEU A 646 -28.53 10.55 -4.73
N GLY A 647 -29.40 11.04 -3.84
CA GLY A 647 -29.99 10.26 -2.75
C GLY A 647 -31.24 9.47 -3.18
N PRO A 648 -31.43 8.21 -2.72
CA PRO A 648 -32.71 7.50 -2.87
C PRO A 648 -33.86 8.27 -2.21
N ALA A 649 -35.05 8.23 -2.83
CA ALA A 649 -36.22 8.97 -2.35
C ALA A 649 -36.65 8.57 -0.93
N PHE A 650 -37.10 9.58 -0.16
CA PHE A 650 -37.53 9.49 1.24
C PHE A 650 -38.28 8.21 1.63
N ARG A 651 -37.74 7.48 2.62
CA ARG A 651 -38.57 6.70 3.54
C ARG A 651 -38.92 7.56 4.75
N ARG A 652 -40.20 7.61 5.12
CA ARG A 652 -40.68 8.29 6.33
C ARG A 652 -40.16 7.51 7.56
N GLY A 653 -39.60 8.24 8.53
CA GLY A 653 -38.95 7.67 9.73
C GLY A 653 -37.42 7.70 9.76
N ALA A 654 -36.75 8.29 8.75
CA ALA A 654 -35.30 8.51 8.81
C ALA A 654 -34.90 9.51 9.92
N PRO A 655 -33.71 9.36 10.56
CA PRO A 655 -33.19 10.32 11.54
C PRO A 655 -33.00 11.74 11.00
N VAL A 656 -32.83 12.70 11.91
CA VAL A 656 -32.57 14.11 11.57
C VAL A 656 -31.17 14.23 10.93
N GLY A 657 -31.15 14.42 9.62
CA GLY A 657 -29.95 14.46 8.80
C GLY A 657 -30.25 13.90 7.41
N GLY A 658 -30.57 14.78 6.46
CA GLY A 658 -30.80 14.38 5.07
C GLY A 658 -29.52 13.83 4.41
N PRO A 659 -29.63 13.12 3.27
CA PRO A 659 -28.50 12.43 2.64
C PRO A 659 -27.42 13.39 2.15
N VAL A 660 -26.44 13.69 3.00
CA VAL A 660 -25.26 14.48 2.68
C VAL A 660 -24.24 13.62 1.93
N ASN A 661 -23.86 14.03 0.71
CA ASN A 661 -22.83 13.33 -0.05
C ASN A 661 -21.44 13.66 0.50
N VAL A 662 -21.12 13.02 1.63
CA VAL A 662 -19.87 13.15 2.38
C VAL A 662 -19.51 11.75 2.87
N LEU A 663 -18.42 11.18 2.35
CA LEU A 663 -17.85 9.95 2.87
C LEU A 663 -16.78 10.31 3.91
N LEU A 664 -16.97 9.86 5.15
CA LEU A 664 -15.97 9.99 6.22
C LEU A 664 -15.08 8.76 6.24
N THR A 665 -13.76 8.97 6.20
CA THR A 665 -12.74 7.96 6.47
C THR A 665 -12.00 8.34 7.75
N ARG A 666 -12.01 7.47 8.77
CA ARG A 666 -11.15 7.59 9.95
C ARG A 666 -9.91 6.73 9.75
N LEU A 667 -8.75 7.38 9.70
CA LEU A 667 -7.44 6.73 9.70
C LEU A 667 -6.76 6.98 11.05
N HIS A 668 -6.12 5.96 11.61
CA HIS A 668 -5.31 6.04 12.81
C HIS A 668 -3.91 5.54 12.45
N VAL A 669 -2.88 6.32 12.74
CA VAL A 669 -1.49 5.98 12.43
C VAL A 669 -0.64 6.12 13.69
N ARG A 670 0.29 5.18 13.91
CA ARG A 670 1.34 5.26 14.93
C ARG A 670 2.69 5.37 14.24
N TYR A 671 3.34 6.54 14.27
CA TYR A 671 4.50 6.84 13.39
C TYR A 671 5.72 7.45 14.10
N ASP A 672 6.91 6.88 13.88
CA ASP A 672 8.20 7.51 14.23
C ASP A 672 9.03 7.83 12.97
N GLY A 673 10.10 8.62 13.13
CA GLY A 673 10.99 9.00 12.03
C GLY A 673 11.90 7.90 11.46
N ALA A 674 11.85 6.67 11.99
CA ALA A 674 12.55 5.51 11.42
C ALA A 674 11.61 4.66 10.54
N HIS A 675 10.34 4.55 10.92
CA HIS A 675 9.32 3.83 10.16
C HIS A 675 8.56 4.72 9.17
N PHE A 676 8.40 6.01 9.49
CA PHE A 676 7.82 7.06 8.64
C PHE A 676 8.84 8.17 8.32
N PRO A 677 9.84 7.88 7.45
CA PRO A 677 10.83 8.88 7.01
C PRO A 677 10.29 9.88 5.97
N GLU A 678 9.10 9.67 5.43
CA GLU A 678 8.38 10.53 4.49
C GLU A 678 7.08 11.07 5.12
N ASP A 679 6.48 12.06 4.46
CA ASP A 679 5.21 12.64 4.84
C ASP A 679 4.05 11.76 4.37
N LEU A 680 2.90 11.76 5.04
CA LEU A 680 1.74 10.98 4.58
C LEU A 680 1.20 11.60 3.29
N VAL A 681 1.36 10.92 2.16
CA VAL A 681 0.72 11.28 0.89
C VAL A 681 -0.53 10.43 0.73
N PHE A 682 -1.62 11.04 0.26
CA PHE A 682 -2.96 10.44 0.21
C PHE A 682 -3.57 10.44 -1.20
N GLN A 683 -4.52 9.53 -1.45
CA GLN A 683 -5.42 9.56 -2.60
C GLN A 683 -6.88 9.38 -2.18
N GLU A 684 -7.80 10.05 -2.88
CA GLU A 684 -9.24 9.76 -2.86
C GLU A 684 -9.50 8.58 -3.82
N THR A 685 -10.07 7.49 -3.32
CA THR A 685 -10.41 6.31 -4.14
C THR A 685 -11.80 6.42 -4.75
N SER A 686 -12.22 5.41 -5.52
CA SER A 686 -13.61 5.20 -5.92
C SER A 686 -14.38 4.23 -5.00
N ASP A 687 -13.79 3.81 -3.87
CA ASP A 687 -14.37 2.80 -2.97
C ASP A 687 -15.22 3.48 -1.88
N ARG A 688 -16.53 3.20 -1.87
CA ARG A 688 -17.48 3.64 -0.83
C ARG A 688 -17.91 2.50 0.11
N THR A 689 -17.17 1.39 0.14
CA THR A 689 -17.55 0.22 0.95
C THR A 689 -17.49 0.55 2.43
N ASN A 690 -18.67 0.66 3.06
CA ASN A 690 -18.80 0.91 4.49
C ASN A 690 -17.94 -0.07 5.31
N PHE A 691 -17.26 0.46 6.33
CA PHE A 691 -16.44 -0.27 7.28
C PHE A 691 -16.48 0.43 8.63
N GLN A 692 -16.44 -0.35 9.70
CA GLN A 692 -16.34 0.17 11.06
C GLN A 692 -15.59 -0.84 11.91
N ALA A 693 -14.74 -0.36 12.82
CA ALA A 693 -14.18 -1.15 13.90
C ALA A 693 -15.29 -1.49 14.92
N ARG A 694 -15.71 -2.75 14.93
CA ARG A 694 -16.77 -3.30 15.79
C ARG A 694 -16.26 -4.56 16.47
N TYR A 695 -16.52 -4.67 17.76
CA TYR A 695 -16.21 -5.84 18.57
C TYR A 695 -17.48 -6.33 19.24
N ILE A 696 -17.73 -7.63 19.15
CA ILE A 696 -19.06 -8.18 19.40
C ILE A 696 -19.07 -8.90 20.74
N LEU A 697 -20.01 -8.53 21.61
CA LEU A 697 -20.30 -9.22 22.87
C LEU A 697 -21.57 -10.04 22.67
N GLN A 698 -21.43 -11.37 22.63
CA GLN A 698 -22.57 -12.28 22.49
C GLN A 698 -22.94 -12.84 23.87
N HIS A 699 -23.92 -12.20 24.51
CA HIS A 699 -24.43 -12.60 25.82
C HIS A 699 -25.13 -13.95 25.73
N PRO A 700 -24.78 -14.94 26.59
CA PRO A 700 -25.47 -16.22 26.62
C PRO A 700 -26.90 -16.07 27.14
N TYR A 701 -27.77 -17.00 26.74
CA TYR A 701 -29.12 -17.15 27.31
C TYR A 701 -29.01 -17.53 28.78
N LYS A 702 -29.79 -16.85 29.64
CA LYS A 702 -29.74 -17.00 31.12
C LYS A 702 -31.05 -17.52 31.72
N GLY A 703 -32.01 -17.92 30.89
CA GLY A 703 -33.27 -18.50 31.36
C GLY A 703 -33.13 -19.97 31.74
N THR A 704 -34.15 -20.48 32.43
CA THR A 704 -34.21 -21.85 32.98
C THR A 704 -34.99 -22.82 32.10
N SER A 705 -35.02 -22.58 30.79
CA SER A 705 -35.63 -23.50 29.81
C SER A 705 -34.81 -24.78 29.75
N GLU A 706 -35.45 -25.95 29.79
CA GLU A 706 -34.80 -27.25 29.59
C GLU A 706 -35.49 -28.00 28.44
N CYS A 707 -34.70 -28.41 27.44
CA CYS A 707 -35.11 -29.20 26.28
C CYS A 707 -33.86 -29.77 25.61
N SER A 708 -33.99 -30.74 24.69
CA SER A 708 -32.83 -31.37 24.03
C SER A 708 -31.92 -30.37 23.28
N ALA A 709 -32.46 -29.25 22.79
CA ALA A 709 -31.68 -28.20 22.15
C ALA A 709 -30.79 -27.38 23.13
N MET A 710 -31.03 -27.49 24.45
CA MET A 710 -30.19 -26.83 25.46
C MET A 710 -28.82 -27.47 25.61
N ASP A 711 -28.69 -28.78 25.42
CA ASP A 711 -27.38 -29.44 25.56
C ASP A 711 -26.51 -29.20 24.31
N ASP A 712 -27.12 -29.19 23.13
CA ASP A 712 -26.52 -28.65 21.90
C ASP A 712 -26.12 -27.17 22.06
N TYR A 713 -26.93 -26.36 22.74
CA TYR A 713 -26.58 -24.96 23.04
C TYR A 713 -25.42 -24.87 24.04
N ARG A 714 -25.41 -25.68 25.10
CA ARG A 714 -24.35 -25.76 26.12
C ARG A 714 -23.01 -26.17 25.49
N GLU A 715 -22.95 -27.16 24.61
CA GLU A 715 -21.69 -27.51 23.92
C GLU A 715 -21.24 -26.40 22.94
N ARG A 716 -22.15 -25.84 22.13
CA ARG A 716 -21.83 -24.70 21.25
C ARG A 716 -21.38 -23.45 22.01
N LEU A 717 -21.91 -23.21 23.20
CA LEU A 717 -21.52 -22.10 24.06
C LEU A 717 -20.09 -22.30 24.62
N ARG A 718 -19.69 -23.53 24.95
CA ARG A 718 -18.30 -23.85 25.32
C ARG A 718 -17.34 -23.57 24.16
N ASP A 719 -17.64 -24.10 22.99
CA ASP A 719 -16.83 -23.86 21.78
C ASP A 719 -16.78 -22.37 21.43
N ARG A 720 -17.87 -21.61 21.63
CA ARG A 720 -17.88 -20.15 21.48
C ARG A 720 -16.99 -19.46 22.51
N ARG A 721 -17.08 -19.80 23.79
CA ARG A 721 -16.25 -19.24 24.89
C ARG A 721 -14.76 -19.49 24.67
N ILE A 722 -14.40 -20.70 24.21
CA ILE A 722 -13.03 -21.03 23.80
C ILE A 722 -12.59 -20.09 22.67
N LYS A 723 -13.38 -19.99 21.60
CA LYS A 723 -13.06 -19.17 20.44
C LYS A 723 -13.03 -17.65 20.75
N GLU A 724 -13.91 -17.15 21.61
CA GLU A 724 -13.91 -15.78 22.11
C GLU A 724 -12.61 -15.48 22.87
N ALA A 725 -12.18 -16.38 23.77
CA ALA A 725 -10.93 -16.24 24.51
C ALA A 725 -9.70 -16.29 23.59
N GLU A 726 -9.64 -17.24 22.66
CA GLU A 726 -8.57 -17.35 21.65
C GLU A 726 -8.52 -16.11 20.73
N THR A 727 -9.69 -15.59 20.34
CA THR A 727 -9.81 -14.37 19.54
C THR A 727 -9.28 -13.17 20.31
N LEU A 728 -9.69 -12.99 21.57
CA LEU A 728 -9.20 -11.93 22.45
C LEU A 728 -7.67 -12.01 22.61
N ALA A 729 -7.12 -13.21 22.88
CA ALA A 729 -5.67 -13.42 22.96
C ALA A 729 -4.95 -13.06 21.66
N SER A 730 -5.48 -13.48 20.51
CA SER A 730 -4.90 -13.20 19.20
C SER A 730 -4.87 -11.70 18.87
N ILE A 731 -5.96 -10.98 19.17
CA ILE A 731 -6.10 -9.56 18.83
C ILE A 731 -5.57 -8.60 19.90
N THR A 732 -5.14 -9.04 21.08
CA THR A 732 -4.51 -8.17 22.10
C THR A 732 -3.11 -8.62 22.54
N GLY A 733 -2.79 -9.91 22.43
CA GLY A 733 -1.60 -10.51 23.06
C GLY A 733 -1.75 -10.81 24.56
N TRP A 734 -2.95 -10.66 25.14
CA TRP A 734 -3.21 -11.08 26.52
C TRP A 734 -3.04 -12.59 26.71
N SER A 735 -2.58 -13.03 27.89
CA SER A 735 -2.38 -14.45 28.15
C SER A 735 -3.72 -15.18 28.27
N MET A 736 -3.79 -16.40 27.73
CA MET A 736 -4.97 -17.26 27.88
C MET A 736 -5.26 -17.65 29.33
N GLN A 737 -4.29 -17.51 30.25
CA GLN A 737 -4.49 -17.74 31.68
C GLN A 737 -5.21 -16.55 32.34
N ASP A 738 -4.79 -15.32 32.01
CA ASP A 738 -5.42 -14.10 32.52
C ASP A 738 -6.81 -13.88 31.94
N ILE A 739 -7.01 -14.20 30.65
CA ILE A 739 -8.34 -14.18 30.02
C ILE A 739 -9.29 -15.14 30.72
N LYS A 740 -8.91 -16.41 30.92
CA LYS A 740 -9.75 -17.38 31.66
C LYS A 740 -10.03 -16.92 33.09
N LYS A 741 -9.04 -16.31 33.78
CA LYS A 741 -9.23 -15.74 35.11
C LYS A 741 -10.23 -14.58 35.11
N LYS A 742 -10.22 -13.69 34.11
CA LYS A 742 -11.20 -12.59 33.95
C LYS A 742 -12.59 -13.08 33.52
N MET A 743 -12.70 -14.21 32.84
CA MET A 743 -13.98 -14.86 32.53
C MET A 743 -14.65 -15.49 33.77
N GLY A 744 -13.91 -15.70 34.87
CA GLY A 744 -14.46 -16.29 36.09
C GLY A 744 -15.04 -17.69 35.84
N PRO A 745 -16.28 -18.00 36.26
CA PRO A 745 -16.93 -19.29 35.99
C PRO A 745 -16.99 -19.65 34.50
N ASP A 746 -17.12 -18.66 33.61
CA ASP A 746 -17.15 -18.88 32.16
C ASP A 746 -15.78 -19.29 31.60
N GLY A 747 -14.71 -19.12 32.38
CA GLY A 747 -13.36 -19.58 32.07
C GLY A 747 -13.09 -21.06 32.38
N ASP A 748 -13.95 -21.70 33.20
CA ASP A 748 -13.81 -23.12 33.55
C ASP A 748 -14.21 -24.05 32.38
N ASP A 749 -15.20 -23.64 31.58
CA ASP A 749 -15.56 -24.29 30.32
C ASP A 749 -14.38 -24.37 29.33
N VAL A 750 -13.40 -23.45 29.45
CA VAL A 750 -12.23 -23.33 28.57
C VAL A 750 -11.08 -24.25 29.04
N LYS A 751 -11.31 -25.18 29.99
CA LYS A 751 -10.26 -26.06 30.55
C LYS A 751 -10.01 -27.34 29.75
N SER A 752 -11.01 -27.89 29.05
CA SER A 752 -10.82 -29.03 28.13
C SER A 752 -12.01 -29.19 27.18
N PRO A 753 -11.80 -29.27 25.85
CA PRO A 753 -12.88 -29.67 24.94
C PRO A 753 -13.30 -31.12 25.25
N ARG A 754 -14.59 -31.43 25.15
CA ARG A 754 -15.07 -32.82 25.29
C ARG A 754 -14.38 -33.69 24.21
N PRO A 755 -13.74 -34.82 24.56
CA PRO A 755 -13.13 -35.69 23.56
C PRO A 755 -14.17 -36.17 22.55
N TRP A 756 -13.85 -36.12 21.26
CA TRP A 756 -14.82 -36.33 20.17
C TRP A 756 -15.60 -37.66 20.28
N TYR A 757 -15.00 -38.70 20.87
CA TYR A 757 -15.65 -40.00 21.08
C TYR A 757 -16.84 -39.92 22.06
N ARG A 758 -16.89 -38.94 22.97
CA ARG A 758 -18.07 -38.69 23.84
C ARG A 758 -19.27 -38.08 23.09
N ARG A 759 -19.19 -37.95 21.75
CA ARG A 759 -20.32 -37.62 20.86
C ARG A 759 -20.86 -38.84 20.11
N LEU A 760 -20.30 -40.04 20.33
CA LEU A 760 -20.76 -41.29 19.71
C LEU A 760 -21.88 -41.97 20.53
N TRP A 761 -22.00 -41.61 21.80
CA TRP A 761 -22.92 -42.20 22.76
C TRP A 761 -23.56 -41.07 23.56
N ASN A 762 -24.87 -40.93 23.43
CA ASN A 762 -25.68 -40.11 24.32
C ASN A 762 -26.11 -41.00 25.48
N ASP A 763 -25.78 -40.60 26.70
CA ASP A 763 -26.40 -41.08 27.95
C ASP A 763 -27.56 -40.13 28.32
#